data_AF-A0A2N3T7C6-F1
#
_entry.id   AF-A0A2N3T7C6-F1
#
_cell.length_a   1.000
_cell.length_b   1.000
_cell.length_c   1.000
_cell.angle_alpha   90.00
_cell.angle_beta   90.00
_cell.angle_gamma   90.00
#
_symmetry.space_group_name_H-M   'P 1'
#
loop_
_entity.id
_entity.type
_entity.pdbx_description
1 polymer ?
#
loop_
_entity_poly.entity_id
_entity_poly.type
_entity_poly.pdbx_seq_one_letter_code
_entity_poly.pdbx_strand_id
1 'polypeptide(L)'
;MKHKLKFLLTTFLLVNFFVYSQTFVRNYSGETTEHQIKMDFTPKSWGDVYLVIEVKNTGQNDISVRNSKVQFLSDAIPSLENFIPNGSISYPKTVKMKRSPNGDQYLNTIEIELANGAWVDHKLSSNESFKAKINLKAVTSSYESLADAVRFYPENGDPSLFTNVITTVTGNDSNAVEVTYKNPAFNTQVTKTITTTETSLLRVNKQYQIWANDFILGTTIYKSKYSKASPLSFLPSETNNAISVPYTKSTIKTENLIVNVSGLPNGVSTTIDLKNKDIDNVTKNENIVEGSNTITKVMEGNYSVTISSYTDTEKDIIYVPRYDDNITISAGESNQLNVSFKNYPVKEFTVKGFPKYLSHGTVTNAAPAIDEDLKKAPLSVLFKYSGLDGAGDRGKIPDMTATVNTIEQARRLETSQEGKIVLPVMVHYTANASGGGSGEAIKDMAENQNLYFHYRNLIQEIKVMLSYEDADHPNPGAFVISPDLIGAIQQDVVFGHDQNIQTIKIDVNQDIKKAFTDESLNVNDIPSFSDDLKGYFQSINFLIHHVGECKIPFGYQQNVWSAGSARWVYKNANEYNDPVSEAIEVADFMNDLELYTGNWKPDFIAFDRYERDCFGPVSIDSYAWTAKHWDKYLVFCKEIAERIGNAPIMLWQIPGGHMPTTDENIINFDIANHSSASAPYFFGDNRIGTDINKVHPDLKKIVLTQPHYAAKNIGEHLSNDNGYDWSMSNMQRLADMNVFTVLWGGGSTTGVAPIGTNGDDDQWLASKIADYYKKPVYKTVSITPYQDATYCQNSVLSSTQKDIEKTLDIKIFPSPVKDQLQIESSVLDKEFVVTIYNIYGKKIVGYKNQKLLDVSNLSKGAYIIKLQYMNSLDKSISKIFYKK
;
A
#
# COMPACT_ATOMS: atom_id res chain seq x y z
N MET A 1 42.90 -18.75 10.85
CA MET A 1 41.57 -18.76 11.52
C MET A 1 40.54 -19.54 10.70
N LYS A 2 40.72 -20.86 10.59
CA LYS A 2 39.90 -21.74 9.73
C LYS A 2 39.16 -22.85 10.50
N HIS A 3 38.95 -22.68 11.81
CA HIS A 3 38.36 -23.71 12.69
C HIS A 3 37.20 -23.27 13.58
N LYS A 4 36.54 -22.14 13.30
CA LYS A 4 35.31 -21.75 14.02
C LYS A 4 34.03 -21.67 13.19
N LEU A 5 34.05 -22.13 11.93
CA LEU A 5 32.87 -22.15 11.06
C LEU A 5 32.25 -23.55 10.85
N LYS A 6 32.86 -24.61 11.39
CA LYS A 6 32.31 -25.99 11.31
C LYS A 6 31.57 -26.45 12.57
N PHE A 7 31.37 -25.58 13.56
CA PHE A 7 30.61 -25.90 14.78
C PHE A 7 29.27 -25.15 14.89
N LEU A 8 29.00 -24.20 13.98
CA LEU A 8 27.69 -23.53 13.90
C LEU A 8 26.78 -24.13 12.83
N LEU A 9 27.35 -24.83 11.84
CA LEU A 9 26.61 -25.52 10.78
C LEU A 9 26.13 -26.94 11.15
N THR A 10 26.49 -27.42 12.35
CA THR A 10 26.06 -28.73 12.88
C THR A 10 25.07 -28.61 14.04
N THR A 11 24.74 -27.38 14.46
CA THR A 11 23.83 -27.11 15.58
C THR A 11 22.52 -26.45 15.14
N PHE A 12 22.35 -26.17 13.85
CA PHE A 12 21.09 -25.69 13.25
C PHE A 12 20.40 -26.73 12.34
N LEU A 13 20.71 -28.01 12.53
CA LEU A 13 20.00 -29.15 11.92
C LEU A 13 19.42 -30.10 12.99
N LEU A 14 19.30 -29.64 14.23
CA LEU A 14 18.83 -30.44 15.37
C LEU A 14 17.93 -29.69 16.37
N VAL A 15 17.36 -28.55 15.98
CA VAL A 15 16.36 -27.84 16.82
C VAL A 15 15.13 -27.49 15.99
N ASN A 16 14.33 -28.52 15.70
CA ASN A 16 12.86 -28.50 15.74
C ASN A 16 12.30 -29.91 15.50
N PHE A 17 12.73 -30.86 16.31
CA PHE A 17 11.98 -32.11 16.52
C PHE A 17 11.75 -32.33 18.02
N PHE A 18 11.29 -31.29 18.72
CA PHE A 18 10.40 -31.54 19.85
C PHE A 18 8.99 -31.68 19.30
N VAL A 19 8.73 -32.76 18.57
CA VAL A 19 7.35 -33.19 18.33
C VAL A 19 6.89 -33.74 19.66
N TYR A 20 6.17 -32.92 20.43
CA TYR A 20 5.58 -33.36 21.68
C TYR A 20 4.56 -34.46 21.40
N SER A 21 4.42 -35.39 22.35
CA SER A 21 3.30 -36.32 22.31
C SER A 21 1.99 -35.53 22.31
N GLN A 22 1.05 -35.88 21.43
CA GLN A 22 -0.27 -35.25 21.40
C GLN A 22 -1.34 -36.29 21.74
N THR A 23 -2.31 -35.86 22.55
CA THR A 23 -3.42 -36.69 22.97
C THR A 23 -4.72 -36.08 22.46
N PHE A 24 -5.52 -36.90 21.77
CA PHE A 24 -6.86 -36.52 21.33
C PHE A 24 -7.87 -37.41 22.02
N VAL A 25 -8.96 -36.81 22.50
CA VAL A 25 -10.08 -37.54 23.11
C VAL A 25 -11.34 -37.21 22.32
N ARG A 26 -12.12 -38.25 22.01
CA ARG A 26 -13.41 -38.15 21.32
C ARG A 26 -14.41 -38.99 22.08
N ASN A 27 -15.53 -38.38 22.45
CA ASN A 27 -16.65 -39.05 23.09
C ASN A 27 -17.74 -39.34 22.06
N TYR A 28 -18.29 -40.54 22.12
CA TYR A 28 -19.32 -41.04 21.23
C TYR A 28 -20.50 -41.51 22.07
N SER A 29 -21.70 -41.10 21.66
CA SER A 29 -22.97 -41.50 22.27
C SER A 29 -23.87 -42.00 21.16
N GLY A 30 -24.24 -43.27 21.23
CA GLY A 30 -25.26 -43.93 20.40
C GLY A 30 -26.53 -44.21 21.22
N GLU A 31 -27.51 -44.86 20.61
CA GLU A 31 -28.79 -45.17 21.28
C GLU A 31 -28.63 -46.14 22.46
N THR A 32 -27.63 -47.02 22.40
CA THR A 32 -27.40 -48.07 23.42
C THR A 32 -25.97 -48.12 23.95
N THR A 33 -25.04 -47.39 23.33
CA THR A 33 -23.60 -47.41 23.64
C THR A 33 -23.09 -45.99 23.93
N GLU A 34 -22.26 -45.84 24.96
CA GLU A 34 -21.49 -44.61 25.17
C GLU A 34 -20.04 -44.98 25.39
N HIS A 35 -19.15 -44.44 24.56
CA HIS A 35 -17.73 -44.77 24.64
C HIS A 35 -16.85 -43.57 24.31
N GLN A 36 -15.63 -43.63 24.81
CA GLN A 36 -14.58 -42.68 24.55
C GLN A 36 -13.46 -43.37 23.76
N ILE A 37 -12.97 -42.68 22.73
CA ILE A 37 -11.72 -43.04 22.05
C ILE A 37 -10.67 -42.01 22.46
N LYS A 38 -9.59 -42.48 23.08
CA LYS A 38 -8.40 -41.69 23.38
C LYS A 38 -7.26 -42.14 22.47
N MET A 39 -6.59 -41.18 21.83
CA MET A 39 -5.54 -41.40 20.84
C MET A 39 -4.28 -40.66 21.28
N ASP A 40 -3.26 -41.42 21.67
CA ASP A 40 -1.96 -40.89 22.10
C ASP A 40 -0.93 -41.09 20.98
N PHE A 41 -0.48 -39.99 20.36
CA PHE A 41 0.58 -39.97 19.36
C PHE A 41 1.92 -39.72 20.05
N THR A 42 2.85 -40.68 19.94
CA THR A 42 4.20 -40.59 20.52
C THR A 42 5.26 -40.75 19.43
N PRO A 43 5.94 -39.67 19.03
CA PRO A 43 7.04 -39.76 18.07
C PRO A 43 8.26 -40.49 18.64
N LYS A 44 9.04 -41.12 17.77
CA LYS A 44 10.27 -41.87 18.09
C LYS A 44 11.47 -41.36 17.30
N SER A 45 12.64 -41.84 17.67
CA SER A 45 13.88 -41.71 16.91
C SER A 45 13.64 -42.14 15.45
N TRP A 46 14.21 -41.42 14.48
CA TRP A 46 14.13 -41.71 13.03
C TRP A 46 12.79 -41.40 12.33
N GLY A 47 11.87 -40.67 12.96
CA GLY A 47 10.66 -40.15 12.30
C GLY A 47 9.43 -41.06 12.36
N ASP A 48 9.54 -42.26 12.95
CA ASP A 48 8.40 -43.15 13.21
C ASP A 48 7.49 -42.55 14.30
N VAL A 49 6.16 -42.74 14.15
CA VAL A 49 5.15 -42.32 15.13
C VAL A 49 4.39 -43.52 15.68
N TYR A 50 4.32 -43.68 17.00
CA TYR A 50 3.41 -44.63 17.63
C TYR A 50 2.06 -43.99 17.90
N LEU A 51 0.98 -44.70 17.58
CA LEU A 51 -0.39 -44.37 17.95
C LEU A 51 -0.90 -45.41 18.94
N VAL A 52 -1.36 -44.98 20.11
CA VAL A 52 -2.13 -45.80 21.04
C VAL A 52 -3.59 -45.38 20.98
N ILE A 53 -4.46 -46.30 20.57
CA ILE A 53 -5.90 -46.11 20.55
C ILE A 53 -6.48 -46.85 21.76
N GLU A 54 -7.05 -46.11 22.70
CA GLU A 54 -7.78 -46.62 23.85
C GLU A 54 -9.28 -46.42 23.63
N VAL A 55 -10.04 -47.52 23.65
CA VAL A 55 -11.51 -47.49 23.62
C VAL A 55 -12.00 -47.80 25.02
N LYS A 56 -12.74 -46.87 25.61
CA LYS A 56 -13.28 -46.96 26.97
C LYS A 56 -14.80 -46.88 26.96
N ASN A 57 -15.49 -47.79 27.64
CA ASN A 57 -16.93 -47.66 27.86
C ASN A 57 -17.17 -46.59 28.94
N THR A 58 -17.88 -45.52 28.58
CA THR A 58 -18.23 -44.43 29.50
C THR A 58 -19.70 -44.49 29.94
N GLY A 59 -20.50 -45.36 29.32
CA GLY A 59 -21.92 -45.55 29.62
C GLY A 59 -22.18 -46.55 30.72
N GLN A 60 -23.47 -46.77 30.99
CA GLN A 60 -23.96 -47.74 31.98
C GLN A 60 -24.25 -49.13 31.38
N ASN A 61 -24.40 -49.24 30.06
CA ASN A 61 -24.66 -50.50 29.37
C ASN A 61 -23.34 -51.15 28.93
N ASP A 62 -23.28 -52.47 28.98
CA ASP A 62 -22.15 -53.24 28.44
C ASP A 62 -22.03 -53.06 26.92
N ILE A 63 -20.79 -52.93 26.42
CA ILE A 63 -20.51 -52.91 24.98
C ILE A 63 -19.91 -54.26 24.58
N SER A 64 -20.54 -54.99 23.65
CA SER A 64 -19.92 -56.21 23.11
C SER A 64 -18.73 -55.86 22.22
N VAL A 65 -17.54 -56.35 22.59
CA VAL A 65 -16.31 -56.23 21.81
C VAL A 65 -16.03 -57.46 20.94
N ARG A 66 -16.91 -58.46 20.97
CA ARG A 66 -16.83 -59.64 20.11
C ARG A 66 -16.95 -59.21 18.65
N ASN A 67 -16.02 -59.61 17.79
CA ASN A 67 -16.00 -59.23 16.37
C ASN A 67 -15.97 -57.70 16.11
N SER A 68 -15.53 -56.92 17.09
CA SER A 68 -15.44 -55.45 16.96
C SER A 68 -14.31 -55.03 16.02
N LYS A 69 -14.36 -53.77 15.56
CA LYS A 69 -13.39 -53.21 14.62
C LYS A 69 -12.92 -51.83 15.06
N VAL A 70 -11.65 -51.53 14.85
CA VAL A 70 -11.11 -50.17 14.92
C VAL A 70 -10.58 -49.78 13.54
N GLN A 71 -11.07 -48.68 12.98
CA GLN A 71 -10.58 -48.13 11.72
C GLN A 71 -9.79 -46.85 11.92
N PHE A 72 -8.74 -46.64 11.12
CA PHE A 72 -7.93 -45.42 11.13
C PHE A 72 -7.19 -45.24 9.81
N LEU A 73 -6.73 -44.02 9.52
CA LEU A 73 -5.91 -43.70 8.36
C LEU A 73 -4.42 -43.65 8.73
N SER A 74 -3.56 -43.92 7.77
CA SER A 74 -2.11 -43.73 7.89
C SER A 74 -1.49 -43.37 6.54
N ASP A 75 -0.46 -42.53 6.56
CA ASP A 75 0.27 -42.14 5.34
C ASP A 75 1.18 -43.27 4.82
N ALA A 76 1.70 -44.08 5.73
CA ALA A 76 2.51 -45.25 5.44
C ALA A 76 1.82 -46.55 5.90
N ILE A 77 2.38 -47.70 5.52
CA ILE A 77 1.86 -49.02 5.91
C ILE A 77 2.16 -49.27 7.40
N PRO A 78 1.16 -49.33 8.29
CA PRO A 78 1.39 -49.42 9.72
C PRO A 78 1.52 -50.87 10.21
N SER A 79 2.16 -51.10 11.35
CA SER A 79 2.21 -52.41 12.04
C SER A 79 1.47 -52.38 13.38
N LEU A 80 0.65 -53.40 13.65
CA LEU A 80 0.09 -53.61 14.99
C LEU A 80 1.20 -54.18 15.89
N GLU A 81 1.48 -53.48 16.99
CA GLU A 81 2.53 -53.88 17.94
C GLU A 81 1.96 -54.67 19.11
N ASN A 82 0.84 -54.21 19.67
CA ASN A 82 0.27 -54.84 20.86
C ASN A 82 -1.23 -54.57 20.98
N PHE A 83 -1.92 -55.50 21.65
CA PHE A 83 -3.30 -55.36 22.11
C PHE A 83 -3.34 -55.61 23.61
N ILE A 84 -3.88 -54.67 24.39
CA ILE A 84 -3.86 -54.69 25.85
C ILE A 84 -5.29 -54.49 26.36
N PRO A 85 -5.96 -55.53 26.87
CA PRO A 85 -7.21 -55.36 27.60
C PRO A 85 -6.93 -54.73 28.98
N ASN A 86 -7.82 -53.88 29.46
CA ASN A 86 -7.76 -53.26 30.77
C ASN A 86 -9.14 -53.34 31.43
N GLY A 87 -9.35 -54.44 32.16
CA GLY A 87 -10.64 -54.87 32.72
C GLY A 87 -10.79 -56.39 32.65
N SER A 88 -12.03 -56.86 32.68
CA SER A 88 -12.39 -58.29 32.73
C SER A 88 -12.39 -58.97 31.35
N ILE A 89 -12.27 -58.20 30.26
CA ILE A 89 -12.25 -58.70 28.88
C ILE A 89 -11.14 -59.73 28.67
N SER A 90 -11.53 -60.89 28.14
CA SER A 90 -10.62 -61.94 27.75
C SER A 90 -9.71 -61.52 26.58
N TYR A 91 -8.51 -62.10 26.51
CA TYR A 91 -7.62 -61.82 25.38
C TYR A 91 -8.26 -62.32 24.06
N PRO A 92 -8.23 -61.54 22.96
CA PRO A 92 -8.82 -61.96 21.69
C PRO A 92 -8.17 -63.23 21.15
N LYS A 93 -8.98 -64.12 20.57
CA LYS A 93 -8.52 -65.29 19.80
C LYS A 93 -7.70 -64.83 18.60
N THR A 94 -8.13 -63.75 17.94
CA THR A 94 -7.37 -63.14 16.87
C THR A 94 -7.49 -61.62 16.89
N VAL A 95 -6.37 -60.92 16.65
CA VAL A 95 -6.35 -59.49 16.31
C VAL A 95 -5.66 -59.34 14.96
N LYS A 96 -6.42 -59.00 13.92
CA LYS A 96 -5.89 -58.89 12.54
C LYS A 96 -5.98 -57.45 12.05
N MET A 97 -4.94 -56.98 11.37
CA MET A 97 -4.98 -55.70 10.67
C MET A 97 -5.15 -55.92 9.17
N LYS A 98 -6.27 -55.46 8.62
CA LYS A 98 -6.51 -55.34 7.17
C LYS A 98 -6.15 -53.94 6.72
N ARG A 99 -5.63 -53.82 5.50
CA ARG A 99 -5.17 -52.55 4.91
C ARG A 99 -5.69 -52.45 3.49
N SER A 100 -6.19 -51.29 3.09
CA SER A 100 -6.60 -50.99 1.72
C SER A 100 -6.12 -49.59 1.33
N PRO A 101 -5.62 -49.38 0.10
CA PRO A 101 -5.32 -48.05 -0.40
C PRO A 101 -6.55 -47.12 -0.36
N ASN A 102 -6.35 -45.84 -0.03
CA ASN A 102 -7.36 -44.79 0.01
C ASN A 102 -6.74 -43.44 -0.40
N GLY A 103 -6.65 -43.19 -1.71
CA GLY A 103 -5.89 -42.05 -2.25
C GLY A 103 -4.40 -42.19 -1.94
N ASP A 104 -3.80 -41.11 -1.42
CA ASP A 104 -2.39 -41.08 -0.98
C ASP A 104 -2.17 -41.71 0.41
N GLN A 105 -3.21 -42.26 1.04
CA GLN A 105 -3.17 -42.87 2.37
C GLN A 105 -3.63 -44.34 2.35
N TYR A 106 -3.52 -45.01 3.50
CA TYR A 106 -4.07 -46.34 3.76
C TYR A 106 -5.22 -46.27 4.76
N LEU A 107 -6.34 -46.92 4.42
CA LEU A 107 -7.39 -47.26 5.37
C LEU A 107 -7.03 -48.58 6.06
N ASN A 108 -6.90 -48.53 7.38
CA ASN A 108 -6.51 -49.67 8.20
C ASN A 108 -7.68 -50.08 9.09
N THR A 109 -7.92 -51.39 9.19
CA THR A 109 -8.97 -51.96 10.04
C THR A 109 -8.36 -53.03 10.94
N ILE A 110 -8.40 -52.81 12.25
CA ILE A 110 -8.07 -53.81 13.27
C ILE A 110 -9.35 -54.57 13.59
N GLU A 111 -9.40 -55.85 13.27
CA GLU A 111 -10.48 -56.77 13.60
C GLU A 111 -10.15 -57.52 14.89
N ILE A 112 -11.05 -57.47 15.87
CA ILE A 112 -10.90 -58.08 17.20
C ILE A 112 -11.88 -59.24 17.32
N GLU A 113 -11.39 -60.47 17.29
CA GLU A 113 -12.20 -61.70 17.33
C GLU A 113 -12.01 -62.42 18.68
N LEU A 114 -13.10 -62.61 19.43
CA LEU A 114 -13.14 -63.32 20.72
C LEU A 114 -13.81 -64.70 20.53
N ALA A 115 -13.33 -65.74 21.23
CA ALA A 115 -13.88 -67.10 21.08
C ALA A 115 -15.30 -67.23 21.66
N ASN A 116 -16.13 -68.13 21.12
CA ASN A 116 -17.55 -68.30 21.49
C ASN A 116 -17.78 -69.13 22.77
N GLY A 117 -16.72 -69.41 23.56
CA GLY A 117 -16.86 -70.19 24.79
C GLY A 117 -17.55 -69.39 25.90
N ALA A 118 -18.33 -70.06 26.74
CA ALA A 118 -18.99 -69.44 27.90
C ALA A 118 -18.01 -68.86 28.94
N TRP A 119 -16.73 -69.23 28.86
CA TRP A 119 -15.64 -68.72 29.69
C TRP A 119 -15.05 -67.39 29.17
N VAL A 120 -15.46 -66.92 27.98
CA VAL A 120 -14.91 -65.72 27.34
C VAL A 120 -15.73 -64.49 27.72
N ASP A 121 -15.12 -63.63 28.51
CA ASP A 121 -15.66 -62.30 28.77
C ASP A 121 -15.39 -61.39 27.56
N HIS A 122 -16.46 -60.98 26.92
CA HIS A 122 -16.47 -60.19 25.68
C HIS A 122 -17.24 -58.88 25.84
N LYS A 123 -17.60 -58.54 27.08
CA LYS A 123 -18.36 -57.35 27.41
C LYS A 123 -17.41 -56.33 28.03
N LEU A 124 -17.33 -55.19 27.38
CA LEU A 124 -16.66 -54.02 27.94
C LEU A 124 -17.65 -53.35 28.90
N SER A 125 -17.51 -53.62 30.20
CA SER A 125 -18.38 -53.08 31.24
C SER A 125 -18.10 -51.59 31.47
N SER A 126 -18.97 -50.90 32.21
CA SER A 126 -18.78 -49.47 32.52
C SER A 126 -17.38 -49.19 33.09
N ASN A 127 -16.69 -48.19 32.55
CA ASN A 127 -15.31 -47.78 32.84
C ASN A 127 -14.19 -48.77 32.45
N GLU A 128 -14.49 -49.94 31.88
CA GLU A 128 -13.46 -50.81 31.33
C GLU A 128 -12.96 -50.28 29.97
N SER A 129 -11.76 -50.70 29.57
CA SER A 129 -11.13 -50.28 28.30
C SER A 129 -10.31 -51.39 27.64
N PHE A 130 -10.02 -51.23 26.36
CA PHE A 130 -8.93 -51.95 25.70
C PHE A 130 -8.08 -50.98 24.88
N LYS A 131 -6.82 -51.35 24.63
CA LYS A 131 -5.87 -50.53 23.88
C LYS A 131 -5.26 -51.32 22.73
N ALA A 132 -5.13 -50.66 21.58
CA ALA A 132 -4.31 -51.12 20.47
C ALA A 132 -3.13 -50.16 20.29
N LYS A 133 -1.91 -50.70 20.23
CA LYS A 133 -0.69 -49.94 19.94
C LYS A 133 -0.24 -50.22 18.52
N ILE A 134 -0.08 -49.17 17.73
CA ILE A 134 0.23 -49.21 16.31
C ILE A 134 1.51 -48.40 16.05
N ASN A 135 2.43 -48.93 15.24
CA ASN A 135 3.50 -48.15 14.62
C ASN A 135 2.98 -47.60 13.29
N LEU A 136 2.76 -46.29 13.20
CA LEU A 136 2.29 -45.61 11.98
C LEU A 136 3.40 -45.39 10.95
N LYS A 137 4.67 -45.65 11.30
CA LYS A 137 5.85 -45.25 10.53
C LYS A 137 5.89 -43.73 10.36
N ALA A 138 6.49 -43.26 9.27
CA ALA A 138 6.53 -41.83 8.94
C ALA A 138 5.11 -41.30 8.66
N VAL A 139 4.83 -40.12 9.20
CA VAL A 139 3.53 -39.44 9.10
C VAL A 139 3.77 -38.04 8.54
N THR A 140 3.05 -37.69 7.46
CA THR A 140 3.04 -36.37 6.81
C THR A 140 1.76 -35.60 7.12
N SER A 141 0.66 -36.31 7.40
CA SER A 141 -0.62 -35.73 7.80
C SER A 141 -0.59 -35.20 9.23
N SER A 142 -1.38 -34.17 9.54
CA SER A 142 -1.48 -33.67 10.91
C SER A 142 -2.07 -34.73 11.85
N TYR A 143 -1.59 -34.80 13.11
CA TYR A 143 -2.12 -35.76 14.09
C TYR A 143 -3.61 -35.54 14.38
N GLU A 144 -4.10 -34.30 14.31
CA GLU A 144 -5.52 -34.01 14.47
C GLU A 144 -6.35 -34.63 13.33
N SER A 145 -5.89 -34.50 12.08
CA SER A 145 -6.56 -35.13 10.93
C SER A 145 -6.60 -36.65 11.03
N LEU A 146 -5.48 -37.27 11.46
CA LEU A 146 -5.42 -38.71 11.68
C LEU A 146 -6.29 -39.15 12.87
N ALA A 147 -6.32 -38.38 13.96
CA ALA A 147 -7.19 -38.64 15.11
C ALA A 147 -8.67 -38.55 14.73
N ASP A 148 -9.04 -37.57 13.92
CA ASP A 148 -10.40 -37.38 13.44
C ASP A 148 -10.87 -38.48 12.49
N ALA A 149 -9.96 -39.31 11.97
CA ALA A 149 -10.28 -40.48 11.16
C ALA A 149 -10.47 -41.76 11.98
N VAL A 150 -10.13 -41.79 13.27
CA VAL A 150 -10.23 -43.02 14.09
C VAL A 150 -11.68 -43.33 14.43
N ARG A 151 -12.10 -44.58 14.21
CA ARG A 151 -13.46 -45.08 14.48
C ARG A 151 -13.40 -46.41 15.22
N PHE A 152 -14.31 -46.61 16.17
CA PHE A 152 -14.56 -47.90 16.80
C PHE A 152 -15.96 -48.38 16.42
N TYR A 153 -16.08 -49.66 16.08
CA TYR A 153 -17.32 -50.33 15.73
C TYR A 153 -17.49 -51.52 16.68
N PRO A 154 -18.51 -51.52 17.56
CA PRO A 154 -18.83 -52.69 18.40
C PRO A 154 -19.36 -53.86 17.52
N GLU A 155 -19.60 -55.03 18.13
CA GLU A 155 -20.04 -56.26 17.43
C GLU A 155 -21.12 -56.05 16.37
N ASN A 156 -22.08 -55.16 16.64
CA ASN A 156 -23.25 -54.92 15.80
C ASN A 156 -23.16 -53.66 14.92
N GLY A 157 -22.05 -52.90 14.97
CA GLY A 157 -21.86 -51.64 14.25
C GLY A 157 -22.76 -50.49 14.75
N ASP A 158 -22.18 -49.29 14.99
CA ASP A 158 -22.97 -48.08 15.20
C ASP A 158 -23.26 -47.38 13.85
N PRO A 159 -24.40 -46.67 13.70
CA PRO A 159 -24.75 -45.92 12.49
C PRO A 159 -23.67 -44.90 12.13
N SER A 160 -23.54 -44.61 10.83
CA SER A 160 -22.43 -43.81 10.32
C SER A 160 -22.45 -42.38 10.90
N LEU A 161 -21.34 -41.93 11.49
CA LEU A 161 -21.17 -40.57 12.01
C LEU A 161 -21.31 -39.48 10.93
N PHE A 162 -21.17 -39.87 9.67
CA PHE A 162 -21.34 -39.02 8.52
C PHE A 162 -22.22 -39.71 7.49
N THR A 163 -23.00 -38.95 6.76
CA THR A 163 -23.78 -39.44 5.63
C THR A 163 -23.31 -38.71 4.38
N ASN A 164 -23.30 -39.42 3.25
CA ASN A 164 -23.06 -38.79 1.95
C ASN A 164 -24.27 -37.95 1.61
N VAL A 165 -24.12 -36.63 1.59
CA VAL A 165 -25.18 -35.71 1.23
C VAL A 165 -25.02 -35.27 -0.20
N ILE A 166 -25.98 -35.64 -1.05
CA ILE A 166 -26.01 -35.24 -2.45
C ILE A 166 -26.66 -33.86 -2.53
N THR A 167 -25.90 -32.86 -2.95
CA THR A 167 -26.42 -31.52 -3.22
C THR A 167 -26.70 -31.38 -4.70
N THR A 168 -27.95 -31.14 -5.06
CA THR A 168 -28.38 -30.91 -6.44
C THR A 168 -28.72 -29.43 -6.62
N VAL A 169 -28.12 -28.80 -7.62
CA VAL A 169 -28.48 -27.44 -8.05
C VAL A 169 -29.47 -27.56 -9.20
N THR A 170 -30.55 -26.79 -9.15
CA THR A 170 -31.61 -26.83 -10.18
C THR A 170 -32.01 -25.42 -10.58
N GLY A 171 -32.51 -25.26 -11.82
CA GLY A 171 -32.98 -23.95 -12.31
C GLY A 171 -31.88 -22.99 -12.80
N ASN A 172 -30.63 -23.46 -12.93
CA ASN A 172 -29.53 -22.77 -13.61
C ASN A 172 -29.31 -23.32 -15.03
N ASP A 173 -28.81 -22.49 -15.94
CA ASP A 173 -28.56 -22.89 -17.34
C ASP A 173 -27.09 -23.34 -17.55
N SER A 174 -26.63 -24.28 -16.70
CA SER A 174 -25.30 -24.94 -16.70
C SER A 174 -24.10 -24.21 -16.08
N ASN A 175 -24.28 -23.10 -15.38
CA ASN A 175 -23.17 -22.46 -14.66
C ASN A 175 -22.81 -23.21 -13.38
N ALA A 176 -21.52 -23.33 -13.12
CA ALA A 176 -21.00 -23.75 -11.83
C ALA A 176 -21.30 -22.67 -10.78
N VAL A 177 -21.94 -23.06 -9.67
CA VAL A 177 -22.30 -22.16 -8.57
C VAL A 177 -21.56 -22.55 -7.30
N GLU A 178 -21.25 -21.55 -6.48
CA GLU A 178 -20.66 -21.78 -5.17
C GLU A 178 -21.76 -22.05 -4.14
N VAL A 179 -21.71 -23.22 -3.52
CA VAL A 179 -22.59 -23.61 -2.41
C VAL A 179 -21.75 -23.73 -1.14
N THR A 180 -22.14 -22.98 -0.11
CA THR A 180 -21.47 -22.97 1.18
C THR A 180 -22.24 -23.80 2.20
N TYR A 181 -21.52 -24.62 2.97
CA TYR A 181 -22.01 -25.44 4.07
C TYR A 181 -21.38 -24.93 5.36
N LYS A 182 -22.16 -24.35 6.25
CA LYS A 182 -21.70 -23.90 7.57
C LYS A 182 -22.26 -24.79 8.65
N ASN A 183 -21.39 -25.28 9.54
CA ASN A 183 -21.80 -25.94 10.77
C ASN A 183 -21.67 -24.96 11.94
N PRO A 184 -22.77 -24.42 12.47
CA PRO A 184 -22.71 -23.44 13.55
C PRO A 184 -22.15 -24.01 14.86
N ALA A 185 -22.31 -25.31 15.11
CA ALA A 185 -21.88 -25.94 16.35
C ALA A 185 -20.35 -26.04 16.47
N PHE A 186 -19.64 -26.12 15.34
CA PHE A 186 -18.18 -26.17 15.30
C PHE A 186 -17.54 -24.89 14.75
N ASN A 187 -18.37 -23.91 14.34
CA ASN A 187 -17.94 -22.70 13.64
C ASN A 187 -17.05 -22.98 12.41
N THR A 188 -17.35 -24.06 11.69
CA THR A 188 -16.63 -24.45 10.47
C THR A 188 -17.49 -24.17 9.23
N GLN A 189 -16.85 -23.83 8.11
CA GLN A 189 -17.51 -23.64 6.82
C GLN A 189 -16.68 -24.22 5.68
N VAL A 190 -17.35 -24.70 4.65
CA VAL A 190 -16.76 -25.17 3.39
C VAL A 190 -17.59 -24.64 2.23
N THR A 191 -16.93 -24.16 1.18
CA THR A 191 -17.59 -23.80 -0.09
C THR A 191 -17.20 -24.80 -1.16
N LYS A 192 -18.16 -25.23 -1.97
CA LYS A 192 -17.97 -26.14 -3.09
C LYS A 192 -18.55 -25.52 -4.36
N THR A 193 -17.84 -25.70 -5.46
CA THR A 193 -18.29 -25.33 -6.80
C THR A 193 -19.11 -26.49 -7.38
N ILE A 194 -20.39 -26.28 -7.66
CA ILE A 194 -21.34 -27.32 -8.09
C ILE A 194 -21.98 -26.91 -9.41
N THR A 195 -21.93 -27.78 -10.43
CA THR A 195 -22.60 -27.53 -11.72
C THR A 195 -24.03 -28.08 -11.72
N THR A 196 -24.17 -29.36 -11.36
CA THR A 196 -25.47 -30.05 -11.32
C THR A 196 -25.65 -30.78 -10.00
N THR A 197 -24.69 -31.62 -9.64
CA THR A 197 -24.71 -32.43 -8.41
C THR A 197 -23.30 -32.56 -7.84
N GLU A 198 -23.19 -32.54 -6.52
CA GLU A 198 -21.95 -32.81 -5.79
C GLU A 198 -22.27 -33.63 -4.53
N THR A 199 -21.42 -34.61 -4.19
CA THR A 199 -21.58 -35.40 -2.97
C THR A 199 -20.63 -34.88 -1.89
N SER A 200 -21.18 -34.42 -0.78
CA SER A 200 -20.43 -33.92 0.37
C SER A 200 -20.64 -34.80 1.60
N LEU A 201 -19.57 -35.14 2.30
CA LEU A 201 -19.65 -35.94 3.53
C LEU A 201 -20.00 -35.02 4.72
N LEU A 202 -21.24 -35.09 5.22
CA LEU A 202 -21.71 -34.25 6.34
C LEU A 202 -22.00 -35.08 7.59
N ARG A 203 -21.76 -34.48 8.77
CA ARG A 203 -21.96 -35.18 10.05
C ARG A 203 -23.44 -35.38 10.32
N VAL A 204 -23.85 -36.61 10.64
CA VAL A 204 -25.25 -36.90 10.96
C VAL A 204 -25.68 -36.22 12.27
N ASN A 205 -26.95 -35.86 12.37
CA ASN A 205 -27.56 -35.26 13.56
C ASN A 205 -26.91 -33.94 14.01
N LYS A 206 -26.29 -33.18 13.09
CA LYS A 206 -25.82 -31.81 13.32
C LYS A 206 -26.45 -30.83 12.34
N GLN A 207 -26.83 -29.66 12.84
CA GLN A 207 -27.45 -28.63 12.02
C GLN A 207 -26.42 -27.97 11.09
N TYR A 208 -26.75 -27.83 9.82
CA TYR A 208 -26.02 -27.06 8.82
C TYR A 208 -26.87 -25.89 8.33
N GLN A 209 -26.21 -24.78 8.05
CA GLN A 209 -26.75 -23.66 7.27
C GLN A 209 -26.12 -23.72 5.88
N ILE A 210 -26.94 -23.84 4.84
CA ILE A 210 -26.50 -23.99 3.46
C ILE A 210 -27.05 -22.87 2.61
N TRP A 211 -26.21 -22.25 1.79
CA TRP A 211 -26.64 -21.20 0.86
C TRP A 211 -25.79 -21.21 -0.40
N ALA A 212 -26.27 -20.49 -1.41
CA ALA A 212 -25.55 -20.24 -2.66
C ALA A 212 -25.72 -18.78 -3.08
N ASN A 213 -24.76 -18.26 -3.83
CA ASN A 213 -24.79 -16.88 -4.30
C ASN A 213 -25.71 -16.73 -5.52
N ASP A 214 -26.30 -15.54 -5.67
CA ASP A 214 -26.98 -15.15 -6.91
C ASP A 214 -25.95 -14.94 -8.02
N PHE A 215 -26.33 -15.17 -9.27
CA PHE A 215 -25.44 -14.93 -10.41
C PHE A 215 -26.22 -14.47 -11.65
N ILE A 216 -25.51 -13.93 -12.63
CA ILE A 216 -26.06 -13.53 -13.93
C ILE A 216 -25.43 -14.35 -15.05
N LEU A 217 -26.25 -14.75 -16.02
CA LEU A 217 -25.80 -15.24 -17.32
C LEU A 217 -26.53 -14.46 -18.41
N GLY A 218 -25.78 -13.68 -19.21
CA GLY A 218 -26.36 -12.77 -20.19
C GLY A 218 -27.22 -11.70 -19.52
N THR A 219 -28.52 -11.67 -19.83
CA THR A 219 -29.52 -10.76 -19.23
C THR A 219 -30.40 -11.47 -18.20
N THR A 220 -30.07 -12.71 -17.83
CA THR A 220 -30.87 -13.50 -16.88
C THR A 220 -30.17 -13.51 -15.53
N ILE A 221 -30.89 -13.07 -14.49
CA ILE A 221 -30.47 -13.22 -13.11
C ILE A 221 -31.03 -14.52 -12.54
N TYR A 222 -30.17 -15.26 -11.85
CA TYR A 222 -30.49 -16.48 -11.15
C TYR A 222 -30.37 -16.18 -9.67
N LYS A 223 -31.51 -16.16 -8.98
CA LYS A 223 -31.56 -15.97 -7.54
C LYS A 223 -31.68 -17.30 -6.83
N SER A 224 -30.74 -17.57 -5.94
CA SER A 224 -30.78 -18.77 -5.10
C SER A 224 -31.97 -18.65 -4.14
N LYS A 225 -32.72 -19.74 -3.98
CA LYS A 225 -33.74 -19.81 -2.92
C LYS A 225 -33.13 -19.66 -1.52
N TYR A 226 -31.86 -20.04 -1.36
CA TYR A 226 -31.13 -20.01 -0.10
C TYR A 226 -29.94 -19.08 -0.22
N SER A 227 -30.09 -17.87 0.32
CA SER A 227 -29.01 -16.87 0.38
C SER A 227 -28.33 -16.91 1.75
N LYS A 228 -27.19 -16.26 1.90
CA LYS A 228 -26.49 -16.17 3.19
C LYS A 228 -27.36 -15.54 4.29
N ALA A 229 -28.26 -14.63 3.93
CA ALA A 229 -29.20 -13.99 4.84
C ALA A 229 -30.39 -14.90 5.22
N SER A 230 -30.73 -15.87 4.36
CA SER A 230 -31.79 -16.85 4.59
C SER A 230 -31.35 -18.25 4.15
N PRO A 231 -30.40 -18.87 4.90
CA PRO A 231 -29.83 -20.15 4.49
C PRO A 231 -30.80 -21.30 4.74
N LEU A 232 -30.68 -22.38 3.96
CA LEU A 232 -31.34 -23.64 4.23
C LEU A 232 -30.80 -24.22 5.55
N SER A 233 -31.72 -24.53 6.46
CA SER A 233 -31.41 -25.29 7.67
C SER A 233 -31.53 -26.78 7.37
N PHE A 234 -30.44 -27.53 7.50
CA PHE A 234 -30.38 -28.94 7.13
C PHE A 234 -29.80 -29.81 8.25
N LEU A 235 -30.40 -30.96 8.50
CA LEU A 235 -29.98 -31.92 9.53
C LEU A 235 -29.71 -33.29 8.86
N PRO A 236 -28.45 -33.61 8.52
CA PRO A 236 -28.13 -34.84 7.81
C PRO A 236 -28.46 -36.09 8.62
N SER A 237 -28.99 -37.13 7.97
CA SER A 237 -29.15 -38.48 8.52
C SER A 237 -29.03 -39.54 7.42
N GLU A 238 -29.08 -40.83 7.75
CA GLU A 238 -29.09 -41.90 6.72
C GLU A 238 -30.30 -41.82 5.79
N THR A 239 -31.42 -41.26 6.27
CA THR A 239 -32.65 -41.06 5.50
C THR A 239 -32.83 -39.64 4.97
N ASN A 240 -32.07 -38.67 5.50
CA ASN A 240 -32.07 -37.27 5.08
C ASN A 240 -30.69 -36.88 4.54
N ASN A 241 -30.41 -37.27 3.31
CA ASN A 241 -29.09 -37.21 2.70
C ASN A 241 -29.10 -36.54 1.31
N ALA A 242 -30.11 -35.72 1.03
CA ALA A 242 -30.21 -34.97 -0.22
C ALA A 242 -30.60 -33.52 0.05
N ILE A 243 -29.91 -32.60 -0.62
CA ILE A 243 -30.20 -31.16 -0.61
C ILE A 243 -30.53 -30.75 -2.04
N SER A 244 -31.55 -29.91 -2.19
CA SER A 244 -31.82 -29.21 -3.44
C SER A 244 -31.61 -27.71 -3.23
N VAL A 245 -30.81 -27.09 -4.08
CA VAL A 245 -30.58 -25.64 -4.13
C VAL A 245 -31.21 -25.11 -5.43
N PRO A 246 -32.50 -24.73 -5.41
CA PRO A 246 -33.16 -24.24 -6.60
C PRO A 246 -32.87 -22.75 -6.82
N TYR A 247 -32.66 -22.40 -8.08
CA TYR A 247 -32.59 -21.04 -8.56
C TYR A 247 -33.91 -20.63 -9.22
N THR A 248 -34.30 -19.39 -8.99
CA THR A 248 -35.35 -18.71 -9.75
C THR A 248 -34.70 -17.82 -10.79
N LYS A 249 -35.17 -17.90 -12.03
CA LYS A 249 -34.66 -17.07 -13.13
C LYS A 249 -35.61 -15.92 -13.42
N SER A 250 -35.06 -14.74 -13.62
CA SER A 250 -35.78 -13.60 -14.19
C SER A 250 -34.89 -12.88 -15.18
N THR A 251 -35.51 -12.25 -16.19
CA THR A 251 -34.77 -11.46 -17.18
C THR A 251 -34.73 -10.02 -16.73
N ILE A 252 -33.54 -9.44 -16.69
CA ILE A 252 -33.33 -8.01 -16.49
C ILE A 252 -33.54 -7.32 -17.84
N LYS A 253 -34.35 -6.26 -17.84
CA LYS A 253 -34.56 -5.46 -19.04
C LYS A 253 -33.26 -4.73 -19.41
N THR A 254 -33.08 -4.52 -20.70
CA THR A 254 -31.96 -3.72 -21.20
C THR A 254 -32.46 -2.55 -22.00
N GLU A 255 -31.82 -1.41 -21.84
CA GLU A 255 -32.12 -0.17 -22.55
C GLU A 255 -30.89 0.35 -23.29
N ASN A 256 -31.10 1.33 -24.16
CA ASN A 256 -30.01 2.07 -24.75
C ASN A 256 -29.68 3.28 -23.87
N LEU A 257 -28.40 3.55 -23.66
CA LEU A 257 -27.89 4.78 -23.08
C LEU A 257 -27.32 5.66 -24.20
N ILE A 258 -27.84 6.89 -24.31
CA ILE A 258 -27.29 7.89 -25.24
C ILE A 258 -26.27 8.74 -24.48
N VAL A 259 -25.01 8.76 -24.95
CA VAL A 259 -23.95 9.59 -24.39
C VAL A 259 -23.64 10.73 -25.36
N ASN A 260 -23.99 11.96 -24.97
CA ASN A 260 -23.72 13.15 -25.75
C ASN A 260 -22.39 13.75 -25.30
N VAL A 261 -21.39 13.65 -26.17
CA VAL A 261 -20.02 14.11 -25.95
C VAL A 261 -19.81 15.44 -26.66
N SER A 262 -19.19 16.38 -25.96
CA SER A 262 -18.78 17.66 -26.51
C SER A 262 -17.35 18.02 -26.10
N GLY A 263 -16.60 18.70 -26.97
CA GLY A 263 -15.26 19.22 -26.69
C GLY A 263 -14.10 18.23 -26.85
N LEU A 264 -14.36 16.99 -27.26
CA LEU A 264 -13.32 16.03 -27.64
C LEU A 264 -12.92 16.26 -29.11
N PRO A 265 -11.64 16.09 -29.50
CA PRO A 265 -11.26 16.26 -30.90
C PRO A 265 -11.97 15.28 -31.84
N ASN A 266 -12.33 15.75 -33.04
CA ASN A 266 -12.95 14.91 -34.06
C ASN A 266 -12.03 13.73 -34.43
N GLY A 267 -12.60 12.52 -34.47
CA GLY A 267 -11.88 11.28 -34.79
C GLY A 267 -11.14 10.66 -33.61
N VAL A 268 -11.10 11.32 -32.45
CA VAL A 268 -10.58 10.76 -31.20
C VAL A 268 -11.70 10.06 -30.44
N SER A 269 -11.40 8.88 -29.92
CA SER A 269 -12.26 8.17 -28.97
C SER A 269 -11.62 8.09 -27.59
N THR A 270 -12.44 8.17 -26.55
CA THR A 270 -12.07 7.77 -25.20
C THR A 270 -13.00 6.66 -24.72
N THR A 271 -12.71 6.09 -23.56
CA THR A 271 -13.45 4.97 -22.99
C THR A 271 -14.37 5.43 -21.87
N ILE A 272 -15.61 4.91 -21.88
CA ILE A 272 -16.57 5.01 -20.79
C ILE A 272 -16.76 3.63 -20.14
N ASP A 273 -16.64 3.61 -18.82
CA ASP A 273 -16.85 2.46 -17.95
C ASP A 273 -18.12 2.67 -17.12
N LEU A 274 -19.07 1.76 -17.27
CA LEU A 274 -20.30 1.68 -16.50
C LEU A 274 -20.19 0.48 -15.56
N LYS A 275 -20.28 0.70 -14.25
CA LYS A 275 -20.33 -0.37 -13.25
C LYS A 275 -21.65 -0.31 -12.50
N ASN A 276 -22.45 -1.36 -12.61
CA ASN A 276 -23.74 -1.45 -11.93
C ASN A 276 -23.52 -1.55 -10.41
N LYS A 277 -24.28 -0.77 -9.65
CA LYS A 277 -24.24 -0.71 -8.18
C LYS A 277 -25.27 -1.62 -7.52
N ASP A 278 -26.30 -1.99 -8.25
CA ASP A 278 -27.38 -2.85 -7.76
C ASP A 278 -27.04 -4.34 -7.95
N ILE A 279 -26.15 -4.64 -8.89
CA ILE A 279 -25.79 -6.02 -9.23
C ILE A 279 -24.28 -6.17 -9.42
N ASP A 280 -23.71 -7.04 -8.60
CA ASP A 280 -22.28 -7.34 -8.63
C ASP A 280 -21.83 -7.90 -9.97
N ASN A 281 -20.61 -7.55 -10.37
CA ASN A 281 -19.94 -8.01 -11.60
C ASN A 281 -20.64 -7.65 -12.92
N VAL A 282 -21.61 -6.73 -12.91
CA VAL A 282 -22.18 -6.15 -14.13
C VAL A 282 -21.42 -4.87 -14.48
N THR A 283 -20.50 -4.97 -15.43
CA THR A 283 -19.79 -3.84 -16.01
C THR A 283 -20.02 -3.76 -17.52
N LYS A 284 -19.91 -2.55 -18.07
CA LYS A 284 -19.96 -2.31 -19.50
C LYS A 284 -18.97 -1.22 -19.87
N ASN A 285 -18.10 -1.54 -20.82
CA ASN A 285 -17.06 -0.66 -21.33
C ASN A 285 -17.33 -0.41 -22.81
N GLU A 286 -17.32 0.86 -23.23
CA GLU A 286 -17.47 1.24 -24.64
C GLU A 286 -16.55 2.41 -24.96
N ASN A 287 -16.27 2.59 -26.26
CA ASN A 287 -15.62 3.80 -26.75
C ASN A 287 -16.66 4.85 -27.13
N ILE A 288 -16.40 6.10 -26.75
CA ILE A 288 -17.20 7.26 -27.10
C ILE A 288 -16.34 8.28 -27.86
N VAL A 289 -16.94 8.90 -28.86
CA VAL A 289 -16.34 9.96 -29.69
C VAL A 289 -17.13 11.25 -29.55
N GLU A 290 -16.61 12.37 -30.07
CA GLU A 290 -17.36 13.63 -30.15
C GLU A 290 -18.73 13.43 -30.83
N GLY A 291 -19.79 14.03 -30.25
CA GLY A 291 -21.17 13.88 -30.71
C GLY A 291 -22.00 12.85 -29.92
N SER A 292 -23.04 12.32 -30.53
CA SER A 292 -23.99 11.42 -29.87
C SER A 292 -23.61 9.95 -30.08
N ASN A 293 -23.38 9.23 -28.98
CA ASN A 293 -23.01 7.82 -28.96
C ASN A 293 -24.15 7.01 -28.36
N THR A 294 -24.45 5.82 -28.92
CA THR A 294 -25.48 4.93 -28.36
C THR A 294 -24.85 3.67 -27.82
N ILE A 295 -24.85 3.51 -26.50
CA ILE A 295 -24.47 2.27 -25.83
C ILE A 295 -25.72 1.41 -25.74
N THR A 296 -25.76 0.33 -26.53
CA THR A 296 -26.95 -0.53 -26.60
C THR A 296 -26.93 -1.61 -25.53
N LYS A 297 -28.10 -2.12 -25.13
CA LYS A 297 -28.24 -3.26 -24.19
C LYS A 297 -27.52 -3.03 -22.86
N VAL A 298 -27.75 -1.88 -22.22
CA VAL A 298 -27.34 -1.62 -20.83
C VAL A 298 -28.44 -2.16 -19.92
N MET A 299 -28.10 -3.02 -18.96
CA MET A 299 -29.11 -3.57 -18.03
C MET A 299 -29.70 -2.46 -17.16
N GLU A 300 -30.98 -2.57 -16.81
CA GLU A 300 -31.63 -1.68 -15.86
C GLU A 300 -30.90 -1.66 -14.50
N GLY A 301 -30.80 -0.49 -13.87
CA GLY A 301 -30.16 -0.30 -12.56
C GLY A 301 -29.35 0.99 -12.45
N ASN A 302 -28.77 1.20 -11.27
CA ASN A 302 -27.89 2.31 -10.94
C ASN A 302 -26.45 1.99 -11.32
N TYR A 303 -25.76 2.92 -11.96
CA TYR A 303 -24.37 2.76 -12.40
C TYR A 303 -23.49 3.86 -11.83
N SER A 304 -22.27 3.50 -11.42
CA SER A 304 -21.14 4.44 -11.41
C SER A 304 -20.57 4.54 -12.81
N VAL A 305 -20.27 5.77 -13.23
CA VAL A 305 -19.70 6.10 -14.53
C VAL A 305 -18.26 6.56 -14.34
N THR A 306 -17.34 6.04 -15.14
CA THR A 306 -15.97 6.54 -15.23
C THR A 306 -15.62 6.80 -16.68
N ILE A 307 -15.10 8.00 -16.99
CA ILE A 307 -14.68 8.37 -18.34
C ILE A 307 -13.23 8.81 -18.29
N SER A 308 -12.42 8.28 -19.19
CA SER A 308 -10.99 8.61 -19.23
C SER A 308 -10.73 9.98 -19.86
N SER A 309 -9.79 10.73 -19.30
CA SER A 309 -9.17 11.86 -19.98
C SER A 309 -8.45 11.40 -21.24
N TYR A 310 -8.34 12.28 -22.23
CA TYR A 310 -7.54 12.07 -23.43
C TYR A 310 -6.38 13.06 -23.45
N THR A 311 -5.16 12.60 -23.65
CA THR A 311 -3.99 13.47 -23.81
C THR A 311 -3.51 13.40 -25.26
N ASP A 312 -3.54 14.54 -25.94
CA ASP A 312 -2.89 14.76 -27.23
C ASP A 312 -1.44 15.16 -26.96
N THR A 313 -0.55 14.18 -26.96
CA THR A 313 0.89 14.37 -26.69
C THR A 313 1.60 15.13 -27.80
N GLU A 314 1.08 15.12 -29.03
CA GLU A 314 1.67 15.88 -30.15
C GLU A 314 1.42 17.38 -30.00
N LYS A 315 0.25 17.75 -29.47
CA LYS A 315 -0.14 19.14 -29.25
C LYS A 315 0.11 19.63 -27.82
N ASP A 316 0.56 18.75 -26.92
CA ASP A 316 0.68 19.02 -25.48
C ASP A 316 -0.65 19.55 -24.89
N ILE A 317 -1.77 18.85 -25.17
CA ILE A 317 -3.10 19.23 -24.66
C ILE A 317 -3.77 18.02 -23.99
N ILE A 318 -4.31 18.21 -22.80
CA ILE A 318 -5.15 17.23 -22.10
C ILE A 318 -6.62 17.65 -22.11
N TYR A 319 -7.48 16.73 -22.51
CA TYR A 319 -8.93 16.85 -22.55
C TYR A 319 -9.50 16.10 -21.34
N VAL A 320 -9.98 16.85 -20.36
CA VAL A 320 -10.51 16.31 -19.10
C VAL A 320 -12.04 16.31 -19.14
N PRO A 321 -12.70 15.16 -18.93
CA PRO A 321 -14.15 15.03 -18.98
C PRO A 321 -14.83 15.67 -17.76
N ARG A 322 -16.02 16.23 -17.97
CA ARG A 322 -16.94 16.76 -16.97
C ARG A 322 -18.32 16.15 -17.22
N TYR A 323 -18.81 15.39 -16.26
CA TYR A 323 -20.01 14.55 -16.36
C TYR A 323 -20.52 14.18 -14.96
N ASP A 324 -21.74 13.64 -14.88
CA ASP A 324 -22.27 13.02 -13.67
C ASP A 324 -21.70 11.59 -13.54
N ASP A 325 -21.01 11.32 -12.44
CA ASP A 325 -20.37 10.03 -12.13
C ASP A 325 -21.37 8.93 -11.75
N ASN A 326 -22.66 9.23 -11.82
CA ASN A 326 -23.76 8.33 -11.50
C ASN A 326 -24.86 8.46 -12.56
N ILE A 327 -25.43 7.33 -12.97
CA ILE A 327 -26.61 7.30 -13.84
C ILE A 327 -27.51 6.13 -13.50
N THR A 328 -28.82 6.34 -13.54
CA THR A 328 -29.82 5.28 -13.44
C THR A 328 -30.33 4.96 -14.83
N ILE A 329 -30.32 3.67 -15.19
CA ILE A 329 -30.90 3.15 -16.42
C ILE A 329 -32.28 2.61 -16.08
N SER A 330 -33.32 3.18 -16.68
CA SER A 330 -34.72 2.83 -16.43
C SER A 330 -35.48 2.51 -17.71
N ALA A 331 -36.35 1.50 -17.63
CA ALA A 331 -37.09 1.00 -18.79
C ALA A 331 -38.12 2.02 -19.29
N GLY A 332 -38.11 2.29 -20.60
CA GLY A 332 -39.04 3.24 -21.25
C GLY A 332 -38.76 4.72 -20.97
N GLU A 333 -37.66 5.05 -20.28
CA GLU A 333 -37.22 6.42 -20.07
C GLU A 333 -36.11 6.82 -21.05
N SER A 334 -35.91 8.13 -21.22
CA SER A 334 -34.81 8.68 -22.02
C SER A 334 -33.51 8.65 -21.22
N ASN A 335 -32.81 7.51 -21.23
CA ASN A 335 -31.51 7.35 -20.59
C ASN A 335 -30.43 8.13 -21.33
N GLN A 336 -30.00 9.27 -20.79
CA GLN A 336 -28.98 10.14 -21.41
C GLN A 336 -27.90 10.57 -20.42
N LEU A 337 -26.65 10.61 -20.88
CA LEU A 337 -25.51 11.16 -20.15
C LEU A 337 -24.85 12.25 -20.99
N ASN A 338 -24.68 13.44 -20.42
CA ASN A 338 -23.94 14.53 -21.08
C ASN A 338 -22.51 14.58 -20.56
N VAL A 339 -21.56 14.60 -21.48
CA VAL A 339 -20.12 14.62 -21.21
C VAL A 339 -19.51 15.80 -21.93
N SER A 340 -18.84 16.68 -21.20
CA SER A 340 -18.11 17.81 -21.80
C SER A 340 -16.62 17.71 -21.47
N PHE A 341 -15.79 17.73 -22.49
CA PHE A 341 -14.34 17.76 -22.36
C PHE A 341 -13.87 19.21 -22.33
N LYS A 342 -13.09 19.54 -21.29
CA LYS A 342 -12.34 20.78 -21.24
C LYS A 342 -10.90 20.48 -21.58
N ASN A 343 -10.35 21.19 -22.55
CA ASN A 343 -8.93 21.10 -22.86
C ASN A 343 -8.11 22.02 -21.93
N TYR A 344 -6.93 21.54 -21.57
CA TYR A 344 -5.90 22.29 -20.85
C TYR A 344 -4.57 22.01 -21.57
N PRO A 345 -3.72 23.01 -21.79
CA PRO A 345 -2.35 22.72 -22.19
C PRO A 345 -1.66 21.92 -21.09
N VAL A 346 -0.90 20.89 -21.48
CA VAL A 346 -0.01 20.16 -20.57
C VAL A 346 0.94 21.19 -19.96
N LYS A 347 0.99 21.23 -18.63
CA LYS A 347 1.91 22.08 -17.89
C LYS A 347 3.07 21.23 -17.40
N GLU A 348 4.27 21.53 -17.88
CA GLU A 348 5.47 20.79 -17.49
C GLU A 348 5.78 20.99 -16.00
N PHE A 349 6.31 19.94 -15.38
CA PHE A 349 7.05 20.07 -14.15
C PHE A 349 8.40 20.70 -14.48
N THR A 350 8.88 21.63 -13.66
CA THR A 350 10.10 22.40 -13.95
C THR A 350 11.39 21.66 -13.58
N VAL A 351 11.36 20.32 -13.46
CA VAL A 351 12.50 19.51 -13.02
C VAL A 351 13.07 18.73 -14.20
N LYS A 352 14.32 19.04 -14.55
CA LYS A 352 15.02 18.43 -15.70
C LYS A 352 15.20 16.93 -15.51
N GLY A 353 15.25 16.17 -16.60
CA GLY A 353 15.40 14.70 -16.56
C GLY A 353 14.16 13.90 -16.15
N PHE A 354 13.15 14.53 -15.55
CA PHE A 354 11.87 13.88 -15.23
C PHE A 354 10.86 14.05 -16.38
N PRO A 355 9.92 13.09 -16.55
CA PRO A 355 8.91 13.20 -17.59
C PRO A 355 7.87 14.29 -17.31
N LYS A 356 7.11 14.70 -18.33
CA LYS A 356 6.05 15.73 -18.23
C LYS A 356 4.82 15.29 -17.41
N TYR A 357 4.73 14.02 -17.02
CA TYR A 357 3.64 13.45 -16.22
C TYR A 357 4.12 13.12 -14.80
N LEU A 358 3.20 12.95 -13.85
CA LEU A 358 3.53 12.52 -12.49
C LEU A 358 4.23 11.15 -12.56
N SER A 359 5.51 11.10 -12.21
CA SER A 359 6.30 9.89 -12.31
C SER A 359 6.28 9.05 -11.04
N HIS A 360 6.61 7.78 -11.20
CA HIS A 360 6.82 6.86 -10.09
C HIS A 360 8.20 6.22 -10.19
N GLY A 361 8.84 6.08 -9.04
CA GLY A 361 10.08 5.34 -8.88
C GLY A 361 10.10 4.51 -7.62
N THR A 362 11.19 3.79 -7.41
CA THR A 362 11.33 2.91 -6.25
C THR A 362 12.78 2.77 -5.78
N VAL A 363 12.95 2.35 -4.53
CA VAL A 363 14.25 2.03 -3.95
C VAL A 363 14.86 0.81 -4.65
N THR A 364 16.19 0.78 -4.78
CA THR A 364 16.91 -0.38 -5.31
C THR A 364 18.16 -0.71 -4.50
N ASN A 365 18.55 -2.00 -4.50
CA ASN A 365 19.88 -2.42 -4.07
C ASN A 365 20.93 -2.35 -5.21
N ALA A 366 20.53 -2.00 -6.43
CA ALA A 366 21.33 -1.96 -7.67
C ALA A 366 21.88 -3.32 -8.13
N ALA A 367 21.33 -4.42 -7.61
CA ALA A 367 21.74 -5.76 -8.01
C ALA A 367 20.94 -6.25 -9.24
N PRO A 368 21.60 -6.83 -10.27
CA PRO A 368 20.89 -7.43 -11.40
C PRO A 368 19.87 -8.51 -11.02
N ALA A 369 20.03 -9.14 -9.85
CA ALA A 369 19.16 -10.20 -9.36
C ALA A 369 17.70 -9.75 -9.11
N ILE A 370 17.47 -8.45 -8.87
CA ILE A 370 16.12 -7.91 -8.66
C ILE A 370 15.51 -7.27 -9.92
N ASP A 371 16.23 -7.27 -11.04
CA ASP A 371 15.76 -6.64 -12.29
C ASP A 371 14.44 -7.28 -12.76
N GLU A 372 14.28 -8.60 -12.65
CA GLU A 372 13.05 -9.29 -13.07
C GLU A 372 11.82 -8.91 -12.23
N ASP A 373 12.02 -8.57 -10.95
CA ASP A 373 10.92 -8.09 -10.12
C ASP A 373 10.59 -6.63 -10.43
N LEU A 374 11.60 -5.80 -10.66
CA LEU A 374 11.40 -4.40 -11.07
C LEU A 374 10.71 -4.29 -12.43
N LYS A 375 11.00 -5.20 -13.38
CA LYS A 375 10.37 -5.26 -14.72
C LYS A 375 8.86 -5.48 -14.70
N LYS A 376 8.28 -5.89 -13.57
CA LYS A 376 6.83 -6.08 -13.43
C LYS A 376 6.05 -4.77 -13.44
N ALA A 377 6.73 -3.65 -13.27
CA ALA A 377 6.16 -2.31 -13.37
C ALA A 377 7.06 -1.41 -14.22
N PRO A 378 6.50 -0.58 -15.12
CA PRO A 378 7.28 0.52 -15.70
C PRO A 378 7.70 1.49 -14.59
N LEU A 379 8.92 2.01 -14.66
CA LEU A 379 9.47 2.96 -13.70
C LEU A 379 10.06 4.15 -14.46
N SER A 380 9.92 5.35 -13.91
CA SER A 380 10.65 6.52 -14.45
C SER A 380 11.89 6.84 -13.63
N VAL A 381 12.00 6.28 -12.42
CA VAL A 381 13.06 6.60 -11.46
C VAL A 381 13.47 5.35 -10.68
N LEU A 382 14.77 5.18 -10.47
CA LEU A 382 15.31 4.32 -9.42
C LEU A 382 16.05 5.20 -8.43
N PHE A 383 15.94 4.90 -7.14
CA PHE A 383 16.75 5.61 -6.15
C PHE A 383 17.54 4.69 -5.23
N LYS A 384 18.72 5.16 -4.83
CA LYS A 384 19.62 4.44 -3.94
C LYS A 384 20.45 5.43 -3.11
N TYR A 385 20.82 5.02 -1.90
CA TYR A 385 21.80 5.73 -1.09
C TYR A 385 23.21 5.64 -1.69
N SER A 386 23.88 6.77 -1.70
CA SER A 386 25.26 6.93 -2.17
C SER A 386 26.24 6.31 -1.18
N GLY A 387 27.45 6.01 -1.65
CA GLY A 387 28.55 5.64 -0.76
C GLY A 387 28.54 4.19 -0.28
N LEU A 388 29.20 3.94 0.87
CA LEU A 388 29.46 2.59 1.39
C LEU A 388 28.28 2.02 2.20
N ASP A 389 27.68 2.84 3.05
CA ASP A 389 26.65 2.44 4.01
C ASP A 389 25.44 3.39 4.06
N GLY A 390 25.44 4.43 3.22
CA GLY A 390 24.37 5.43 3.21
C GLY A 390 24.39 6.40 4.39
N ALA A 391 25.49 6.51 5.13
CA ALA A 391 25.63 7.41 6.29
C ALA A 391 26.58 8.60 6.04
N GLY A 392 26.86 8.92 4.77
CA GLY A 392 27.65 10.08 4.34
C GLY A 392 29.16 9.90 4.33
N ASP A 393 29.67 8.70 4.58
CA ASP A 393 31.11 8.37 4.42
C ASP A 393 32.08 9.35 5.11
N ARG A 394 31.71 9.82 6.32
CA ARG A 394 32.46 10.82 7.10
C ARG A 394 33.98 10.58 7.08
N GLY A 395 34.72 11.59 6.61
CA GLY A 395 36.19 11.59 6.57
C GLY A 395 36.81 10.66 5.52
N LYS A 396 36.03 10.14 4.57
CA LYS A 396 36.47 9.21 3.54
C LYS A 396 35.98 9.64 2.16
N ILE A 397 36.69 9.14 1.15
CA ILE A 397 36.27 9.21 -0.25
C ILE A 397 35.94 7.78 -0.69
N PRO A 398 34.64 7.43 -0.85
CA PRO A 398 34.24 6.10 -1.27
C PRO A 398 34.52 5.88 -2.77
N ASP A 399 34.52 4.63 -3.21
CA ASP A 399 34.35 4.36 -4.63
C ASP A 399 32.88 4.62 -5.04
N MET A 400 32.66 5.10 -6.27
CA MET A 400 31.32 5.46 -6.76
C MET A 400 30.53 4.24 -7.27
N THR A 401 30.80 3.04 -6.71
CA THR A 401 30.20 1.79 -7.18
C THR A 401 28.68 1.78 -7.05
N ALA A 402 28.14 2.33 -5.95
CA ALA A 402 26.70 2.43 -5.76
C ALA A 402 26.03 3.25 -6.88
N THR A 403 26.61 4.40 -7.23
CA THR A 403 26.15 5.29 -8.29
C THR A 403 26.25 4.62 -9.65
N VAL A 404 27.41 4.07 -10.00
CA VAL A 404 27.65 3.36 -11.26
C VAL A 404 26.63 2.23 -11.44
N ASN A 405 26.49 1.35 -10.45
CA ASN A 405 25.57 0.21 -10.54
C ASN A 405 24.11 0.65 -10.66
N THR A 406 23.73 1.76 -10.04
CA THR A 406 22.36 2.30 -10.13
C THR A 406 22.08 2.86 -11.52
N ILE A 407 23.02 3.62 -12.10
CA ILE A 407 22.91 4.11 -13.48
C ILE A 407 22.85 2.91 -14.46
N GLU A 408 23.74 1.93 -14.31
CA GLU A 408 23.73 0.74 -15.16
C GLU A 408 22.43 -0.07 -15.02
N GLN A 409 21.86 -0.18 -13.81
CA GLN A 409 20.58 -0.83 -13.62
C GLN A 409 19.45 -0.07 -14.31
N ALA A 410 19.43 1.26 -14.18
CA ALA A 410 18.47 2.10 -14.88
C ALA A 410 18.51 1.81 -16.40
N ARG A 411 19.70 1.80 -17.02
CA ARG A 411 19.88 1.44 -18.44
C ARG A 411 19.36 0.05 -18.80
N ARG A 412 19.60 -0.95 -17.95
CA ARG A 412 19.07 -2.30 -18.19
C ARG A 412 17.55 -2.33 -18.16
N LEU A 413 16.91 -1.59 -17.26
CA LEU A 413 15.46 -1.54 -17.16
C LEU A 413 14.82 -0.79 -18.33
N GLU A 414 15.41 0.27 -18.85
CA GLU A 414 14.91 1.02 -20.02
C GLU A 414 14.60 0.09 -21.22
N THR A 415 15.45 -0.90 -21.45
CA THR A 415 15.28 -1.90 -22.54
C THR A 415 14.02 -2.75 -22.40
N SER A 416 13.47 -2.87 -21.18
CA SER A 416 12.27 -3.66 -20.88
C SER A 416 10.96 -2.87 -20.87
N GLN A 417 11.03 -1.55 -21.06
CA GLN A 417 9.86 -0.65 -21.00
C GLN A 417 9.76 0.28 -22.21
N GLU A 418 9.99 -0.27 -23.40
CA GLU A 418 9.86 0.44 -24.69
C GLU A 418 10.75 1.69 -24.79
N GLY A 419 11.93 1.66 -24.15
CA GLY A 419 12.88 2.78 -24.19
C GLY A 419 12.46 3.98 -23.33
N LYS A 420 11.45 3.84 -22.46
CA LYS A 420 11.17 4.88 -21.45
C LYS A 420 12.38 5.03 -20.55
N ILE A 421 12.85 6.27 -20.41
CA ILE A 421 14.02 6.63 -19.60
C ILE A 421 13.77 6.33 -18.12
N VAL A 422 14.78 5.79 -17.45
CA VAL A 422 14.80 5.61 -16.00
C VAL A 422 15.88 6.53 -15.43
N LEU A 423 15.46 7.56 -14.69
CA LEU A 423 16.41 8.49 -14.06
C LEU A 423 16.95 7.90 -12.75
N PRO A 424 18.27 7.72 -12.59
CA PRO A 424 18.85 7.35 -11.30
C PRO A 424 18.89 8.57 -10.36
N VAL A 425 18.26 8.45 -9.19
CA VAL A 425 18.27 9.43 -8.11
C VAL A 425 19.15 8.92 -6.97
N MET A 426 20.25 9.61 -6.69
CA MET A 426 21.14 9.25 -5.60
C MET A 426 20.80 10.03 -4.34
N VAL A 427 20.73 9.34 -3.20
CA VAL A 427 20.52 9.95 -1.89
C VAL A 427 21.90 10.22 -1.29
N HIS A 428 22.29 11.47 -1.20
CA HIS A 428 23.66 11.87 -0.85
C HIS A 428 23.69 12.74 0.40
N TYR A 429 24.48 12.34 1.40
CA TYR A 429 24.66 13.11 2.63
C TYR A 429 25.88 14.01 2.50
N THR A 430 25.66 15.32 2.57
CA THR A 430 26.73 16.32 2.73
C THR A 430 26.96 16.68 4.21
N ALA A 431 26.07 16.22 5.09
CA ALA A 431 26.22 16.09 6.53
C ALA A 431 25.15 15.11 7.04
N ASN A 432 25.50 14.25 8.00
CA ASN A 432 24.58 13.25 8.54
C ASN A 432 24.04 13.68 9.91
N ALA A 433 22.72 13.89 9.97
CA ALA A 433 22.00 14.14 11.23
C ALA A 433 21.16 12.95 11.70
N SER A 434 21.10 11.87 10.93
CA SER A 434 20.26 10.72 11.22
C SER A 434 20.73 10.01 12.49
N GLY A 435 19.83 9.83 13.46
CA GLY A 435 20.12 9.14 14.72
C GLY A 435 20.91 9.95 15.78
N GLY A 436 21.20 11.24 15.55
CA GLY A 436 21.94 12.05 16.52
C GLY A 436 21.83 13.58 16.38
N GLY A 437 20.94 14.08 15.51
CA GLY A 437 20.56 15.48 15.49
C GLY A 437 21.66 16.43 14.98
N SER A 438 21.55 17.70 15.36
CA SER A 438 22.50 18.76 15.06
C SER A 438 23.91 18.41 15.53
N GLY A 439 24.04 17.67 16.64
CA GLY A 439 25.32 17.23 17.17
C GLY A 439 26.09 16.29 16.23
N GLU A 440 25.40 15.40 15.51
CA GLU A 440 26.06 14.58 14.47
C GLU A 440 26.36 15.39 13.21
N ALA A 441 25.47 16.30 12.81
CA ALA A 441 25.69 17.16 11.66
C ALA A 441 26.92 18.06 11.82
N ILE A 442 27.15 18.61 13.03
CA ILE A 442 28.31 19.45 13.34
C ILE A 442 29.63 18.72 13.10
N LYS A 443 29.69 17.41 13.37
CA LYS A 443 30.89 16.61 13.12
C LYS A 443 31.26 16.59 11.64
N ASP A 444 30.26 16.61 10.76
CA ASP A 444 30.48 16.67 9.32
C ASP A 444 30.83 18.08 8.84
N MET A 445 30.25 19.12 9.44
CA MET A 445 30.42 20.51 8.99
C MET A 445 31.68 21.19 9.53
N ALA A 446 32.04 20.96 10.79
CA ALA A 446 33.02 21.80 11.50
C ALA A 446 34.20 21.01 12.11
N GLU A 447 34.15 19.68 12.13
CA GLU A 447 35.21 18.86 12.72
C GLU A 447 36.08 18.16 11.67
N ASN A 448 37.36 17.99 12.00
CA ASN A 448 38.30 17.07 11.33
C ASN A 448 38.37 17.18 9.79
N GLN A 449 38.06 18.34 9.22
CA GLN A 449 37.99 18.57 7.76
C GLN A 449 36.96 17.66 7.05
N ASN A 450 35.93 17.18 7.75
CA ASN A 450 34.92 16.31 7.16
C ASN A 450 34.16 16.99 6.01
N LEU A 451 33.90 18.30 6.12
CA LEU A 451 33.24 19.07 5.06
C LEU A 451 34.04 19.06 3.75
N TYR A 452 35.36 19.19 3.82
CA TYR A 452 36.24 19.03 2.66
C TYR A 452 36.09 17.65 1.99
N PHE A 453 35.96 16.56 2.77
CA PHE A 453 35.71 15.23 2.21
C PHE A 453 34.33 15.13 1.56
N HIS A 454 33.29 15.69 2.20
CA HIS A 454 31.93 15.75 1.63
C HIS A 454 31.91 16.48 0.29
N TYR A 455 32.59 17.62 0.15
CA TYR A 455 32.73 18.29 -1.15
C TYR A 455 33.39 17.41 -2.20
N ARG A 456 34.46 16.69 -1.85
CA ARG A 456 35.15 15.80 -2.80
C ARG A 456 34.28 14.62 -3.22
N ASN A 457 33.55 14.03 -2.29
CA ASN A 457 32.62 12.93 -2.58
C ASN A 457 31.57 13.38 -3.58
N LEU A 458 30.95 14.54 -3.32
CA LEU A 458 29.94 15.11 -4.20
C LEU A 458 30.50 15.48 -5.60
N ILE A 459 31.70 16.09 -5.66
CA ILE A 459 32.38 16.39 -6.95
C ILE A 459 32.61 15.11 -7.75
N GLN A 460 33.13 14.07 -7.12
CA GLN A 460 33.44 12.81 -7.79
C GLN A 460 32.17 12.10 -8.26
N GLU A 461 31.11 12.10 -7.45
CA GLU A 461 29.84 11.49 -7.83
C GLU A 461 29.19 12.23 -9.01
N ILE A 462 29.20 13.57 -9.01
CA ILE A 462 28.73 14.38 -10.14
C ILE A 462 29.53 14.07 -11.41
N LYS A 463 30.87 14.03 -11.32
CA LYS A 463 31.73 13.68 -12.47
C LYS A 463 31.39 12.29 -13.02
N VAL A 464 31.11 11.32 -12.14
CA VAL A 464 30.66 9.99 -12.55
C VAL A 464 29.31 10.07 -13.25
N MET A 465 28.31 10.74 -12.69
CA MET A 465 27.00 10.91 -13.37
C MET A 465 27.16 11.54 -14.76
N LEU A 466 27.91 12.64 -14.89
CA LEU A 466 28.15 13.31 -16.17
C LEU A 466 28.87 12.41 -17.20
N SER A 467 29.66 11.42 -16.77
CA SER A 467 30.28 10.47 -17.69
C SER A 467 29.29 9.52 -18.38
N TYR A 468 28.04 9.44 -17.88
CA TYR A 468 26.93 8.68 -18.47
C TYR A 468 25.94 9.56 -19.25
N GLU A 469 26.27 10.83 -19.49
CA GLU A 469 25.50 11.70 -20.38
C GLU A 469 25.54 11.17 -21.82
N ASP A 470 24.37 11.12 -22.45
CA ASP A 470 24.22 10.81 -23.87
C ASP A 470 23.00 11.56 -24.45
N ALA A 471 22.69 11.33 -25.73
CA ALA A 471 21.62 12.04 -26.43
C ALA A 471 20.22 11.78 -25.85
N ASP A 472 19.99 10.58 -25.30
CA ASP A 472 18.73 10.19 -24.67
C ASP A 472 18.72 10.59 -23.19
N HIS A 473 19.90 10.83 -22.61
CA HIS A 473 20.10 11.13 -21.19
C HIS A 473 20.92 12.41 -20.95
N PRO A 474 20.42 13.58 -21.38
CA PRO A 474 21.09 14.87 -21.16
C PRO A 474 21.14 15.27 -19.67
N ASN A 475 20.31 14.65 -18.83
CA ASN A 475 20.33 14.74 -17.38
C ASN A 475 20.57 13.31 -16.83
N PRO A 476 21.83 12.88 -16.66
CA PRO A 476 22.16 11.47 -16.44
C PRO A 476 21.86 10.95 -15.02
N GLY A 477 21.50 11.84 -14.10
CA GLY A 477 21.12 11.48 -12.73
C GLY A 477 20.64 12.70 -11.96
N ALA A 478 20.20 12.48 -10.72
CA ALA A 478 19.66 13.50 -9.84
C ALA A 478 20.02 13.21 -8.38
N PHE A 479 19.88 14.20 -7.49
CA PHE A 479 20.14 14.03 -6.06
C PHE A 479 18.98 14.37 -5.13
N VAL A 480 18.79 13.55 -4.10
CA VAL A 480 18.20 13.97 -2.83
C VAL A 480 19.33 14.24 -1.85
N ILE A 481 19.43 15.48 -1.39
CA ILE A 481 20.56 15.95 -0.57
C ILE A 481 20.20 15.96 0.91
N SER A 482 21.15 15.42 1.69
CA SER A 482 21.22 15.42 3.15
C SER A 482 19.89 15.14 3.84
N PRO A 483 19.35 13.92 3.67
CA PRO A 483 18.19 13.51 4.43
C PRO A 483 18.37 13.67 5.94
N ASP A 484 17.26 13.91 6.63
CA ASP A 484 17.14 14.23 8.05
C ASP A 484 17.84 15.52 8.51
N LEU A 485 18.71 16.13 7.71
CA LEU A 485 19.53 17.25 8.17
C LEU A 485 18.69 18.47 8.55
N ILE A 486 17.89 19.00 7.63
CA ILE A 486 17.11 20.22 7.87
C ILE A 486 16.07 19.98 8.96
N GLY A 487 15.41 18.81 8.91
CA GLY A 487 14.41 18.42 9.89
C GLY A 487 14.99 18.32 11.31
N ALA A 488 16.14 17.67 11.45
CA ALA A 488 16.83 17.51 12.73
C ALA A 488 17.32 18.84 13.30
N ILE A 489 17.92 19.69 12.45
CA ILE A 489 18.36 21.02 12.88
C ILE A 489 17.16 21.82 13.38
N GLN A 490 16.08 21.88 12.60
CA GLN A 490 14.88 22.62 12.99
C GLN A 490 14.32 22.10 14.33
N GLN A 491 14.22 20.77 14.47
CA GLN A 491 13.68 20.14 15.67
C GLN A 491 14.52 20.48 16.90
N ASP A 492 15.84 20.39 16.81
CA ASP A 492 16.72 20.74 17.91
C ASP A 492 16.67 22.24 18.25
N VAL A 493 16.48 23.11 17.26
CA VAL A 493 16.26 24.55 17.49
C VAL A 493 14.97 24.79 18.26
N VAL A 494 13.88 24.14 17.86
CA VAL A 494 12.58 24.22 18.56
C VAL A 494 12.70 23.76 20.01
N PHE A 495 13.49 22.72 20.29
CA PHE A 495 13.71 22.20 21.64
C PHE A 495 14.86 22.87 22.42
N GLY A 496 15.62 23.78 21.81
CA GLY A 496 16.76 24.45 22.44
C GLY A 496 17.97 23.53 22.69
N HIS A 497 18.19 22.56 21.81
CA HIS A 497 19.26 21.56 21.87
C HIS A 497 20.17 21.57 20.63
N ASP A 498 20.08 22.60 19.79
CA ASP A 498 20.75 22.75 18.49
C ASP A 498 22.27 22.86 18.54
N GLN A 499 22.88 22.76 19.73
CA GLN A 499 24.33 22.83 19.93
C GLN A 499 24.95 24.10 19.30
N ASN A 500 24.18 25.19 19.26
CA ASN A 500 24.54 26.45 18.61
C ASN A 500 24.81 26.34 17.10
N ILE A 501 24.33 25.30 16.41
CA ILE A 501 24.61 25.06 14.98
C ILE A 501 24.28 26.26 14.07
N GLN A 502 23.33 27.10 14.48
CA GLN A 502 22.99 28.33 13.75
C GLN A 502 24.08 29.43 13.84
N THR A 503 25.01 29.33 14.79
CA THR A 503 26.03 30.36 15.07
C THR A 503 27.47 29.83 15.06
N ILE A 504 27.66 28.51 14.89
CA ILE A 504 29.00 27.96 14.75
C ILE A 504 29.68 28.50 13.49
N LYS A 505 31.01 28.62 13.55
CA LYS A 505 31.81 28.85 12.35
C LYS A 505 31.91 27.53 11.57
N ILE A 506 31.62 27.59 10.28
CA ILE A 506 31.84 26.50 9.34
C ILE A 506 32.84 27.00 8.31
N ASP A 507 33.99 26.34 8.15
CA ASP A 507 35.09 26.80 7.27
C ASP A 507 34.80 26.57 5.76
N VAL A 508 33.63 27.01 5.30
CA VAL A 508 33.07 26.79 3.96
C VAL A 508 34.04 27.18 2.86
N ASN A 509 34.54 28.42 2.87
CA ASN A 509 35.38 28.94 1.79
C ASN A 509 36.74 28.24 1.71
N GLN A 510 37.28 27.83 2.86
CA GLN A 510 38.55 27.12 2.92
C GLN A 510 38.38 25.70 2.34
N ASP A 511 37.36 24.99 2.79
CA ASP A 511 37.20 23.57 2.49
C ASP A 511 36.74 23.33 1.05
N ILE A 512 35.84 24.17 0.51
CA ILE A 512 35.42 24.05 -0.91
C ILE A 512 36.57 24.36 -1.87
N LYS A 513 37.37 25.40 -1.57
CA LYS A 513 38.52 25.77 -2.40
C LYS A 513 39.59 24.68 -2.39
N LYS A 514 39.81 24.06 -1.23
CA LYS A 514 40.71 22.91 -1.11
C LYS A 514 40.19 21.72 -1.90
N ALA A 515 38.90 21.39 -1.80
CA ALA A 515 38.29 20.30 -2.55
C ALA A 515 38.42 20.52 -4.07
N PHE A 516 38.11 21.72 -4.58
CA PHE A 516 38.28 22.06 -5.99
C PHE A 516 39.74 21.92 -6.45
N THR A 517 40.70 22.39 -5.64
CA THR A 517 42.12 22.27 -5.96
C THR A 517 42.54 20.80 -6.10
N ASP A 518 42.18 19.96 -5.12
CA ASP A 518 42.55 18.55 -5.10
C ASP A 518 41.82 17.74 -6.19
N GLU A 519 40.64 18.18 -6.61
CA GLU A 519 39.84 17.64 -7.72
C GLU A 519 40.20 18.24 -9.09
N SER A 520 41.25 19.07 -9.15
CA SER A 520 41.74 19.74 -10.37
C SER A 520 40.70 20.61 -11.10
N LEU A 521 39.84 21.28 -10.33
CA LEU A 521 38.82 22.23 -10.81
C LEU A 521 39.29 23.69 -10.69
N ASN A 522 38.69 24.59 -11.47
CA ASN A 522 39.00 26.03 -11.41
C ASN A 522 38.50 26.65 -10.11
N VAL A 523 39.40 27.25 -9.33
CA VAL A 523 39.06 27.92 -8.07
C VAL A 523 38.67 29.38 -8.22
N ASN A 524 38.90 29.99 -9.39
CA ASN A 524 38.62 31.42 -9.60
C ASN A 524 37.13 31.71 -9.77
N ASP A 525 36.34 30.70 -10.14
CA ASP A 525 34.90 30.82 -10.37
C ASP A 525 34.09 30.55 -9.10
N ILE A 526 34.75 30.18 -8.00
CA ILE A 526 34.11 29.95 -6.70
C ILE A 526 33.74 31.33 -6.10
N PRO A 527 32.44 31.60 -5.86
CA PRO A 527 32.02 32.82 -5.20
C PRO A 527 32.41 32.78 -3.71
N SER A 528 32.44 33.95 -3.07
CA SER A 528 32.63 34.00 -1.61
C SER A 528 31.33 33.66 -0.91
N PHE A 529 31.36 32.68 -0.02
CA PHE A 529 30.25 32.33 0.86
C PHE A 529 30.47 32.91 2.26
N SER A 530 29.45 32.90 3.12
CA SER A 530 29.65 33.08 4.56
C SER A 530 30.23 31.80 5.19
N ASP A 531 31.03 31.93 6.24
CA ASP A 531 31.57 30.78 6.99
C ASP A 531 30.59 30.38 8.12
N ASP A 532 29.35 30.09 7.73
CA ASP A 532 28.21 29.73 8.59
C ASP A 532 27.28 28.72 7.89
N LEU A 533 26.17 28.38 8.55
CA LEU A 533 25.21 27.40 8.04
C LEU A 533 24.54 27.84 6.72
N LYS A 534 24.32 29.14 6.49
CA LYS A 534 23.75 29.65 5.23
C LYS A 534 24.75 29.48 4.09
N GLY A 535 26.01 29.82 4.34
CA GLY A 535 27.08 29.64 3.38
C GLY A 535 27.36 28.18 3.07
N TYR A 536 27.22 27.28 4.06
CA TYR A 536 27.28 25.83 3.85
C TYR A 536 26.25 25.38 2.80
N PHE A 537 24.96 25.70 2.99
CA PHE A 537 23.92 25.31 2.03
C PHE A 537 24.16 25.93 0.64
N GLN A 538 24.46 27.23 0.58
CA GLN A 538 24.72 27.91 -0.70
C GLN A 538 25.94 27.35 -1.43
N SER A 539 26.97 26.90 -0.71
CA SER A 539 28.17 26.30 -1.31
C SER A 539 27.91 24.92 -1.91
N ILE A 540 27.08 24.09 -1.28
CA ILE A 540 26.65 22.79 -1.81
C ILE A 540 25.81 23.00 -3.07
N ASN A 541 24.85 23.93 -3.01
CA ASN A 541 23.99 24.27 -4.15
C ASN A 541 24.81 24.78 -5.34
N PHE A 542 25.75 25.69 -5.08
CA PHE A 542 26.69 26.18 -6.09
C PHE A 542 27.50 25.03 -6.69
N LEU A 543 28.05 24.14 -5.86
CA LEU A 543 28.88 23.03 -6.31
C LEU A 543 28.10 22.13 -7.27
N ILE A 544 26.87 21.74 -6.92
CA ILE A 544 26.05 20.87 -7.79
C ILE A 544 25.74 21.59 -9.12
N HIS A 545 25.33 22.85 -9.09
CA HIS A 545 25.07 23.62 -10.31
C HIS A 545 26.33 23.82 -11.17
N HIS A 546 27.46 24.13 -10.56
CA HIS A 546 28.69 24.47 -11.24
C HIS A 546 29.38 23.23 -11.80
N VAL A 547 29.63 22.23 -10.97
CA VAL A 547 30.30 20.98 -11.37
C VAL A 547 29.38 20.10 -12.18
N GLY A 548 28.07 20.12 -11.90
CA GLY A 548 27.06 19.39 -12.64
C GLY A 548 26.59 20.09 -13.92
N GLU A 549 27.22 21.21 -14.31
CA GLU A 549 26.93 21.97 -15.52
C GLU A 549 25.44 22.36 -15.66
N CYS A 550 24.73 22.55 -14.54
CA CYS A 550 23.28 22.75 -14.48
C CYS A 550 22.44 21.60 -15.10
N LYS A 551 23.04 20.41 -15.30
CA LYS A 551 22.41 19.20 -15.85
C LYS A 551 21.96 18.21 -14.76
N ILE A 552 22.45 18.33 -13.53
CA ILE A 552 22.09 17.43 -12.43
C ILE A 552 21.05 18.11 -11.53
N PRO A 553 19.76 17.78 -11.64
CA PRO A 553 18.74 18.34 -10.76
C PRO A 553 18.90 17.79 -9.33
N PHE A 554 18.59 18.62 -8.35
CA PHE A 554 18.66 18.20 -6.96
C PHE A 554 17.65 18.91 -6.06
N GLY A 555 17.37 18.29 -4.92
CA GLY A 555 16.51 18.86 -3.89
C GLY A 555 16.94 18.40 -2.51
N TYR A 556 16.65 19.22 -1.49
CA TYR A 556 16.83 18.81 -0.11
C TYR A 556 15.60 18.06 0.38
N GLN A 557 15.83 17.09 1.26
CA GLN A 557 14.73 16.44 1.95
C GLN A 557 14.33 17.19 3.23
N GLN A 558 13.02 17.26 3.46
CA GLN A 558 12.40 17.75 4.69
C GLN A 558 11.48 16.71 5.33
N ASN A 559 11.54 16.61 6.66
CA ASN A 559 10.78 15.62 7.43
C ASN A 559 9.43 16.19 7.89
N VAL A 560 8.42 15.33 7.96
CA VAL A 560 7.12 15.71 8.55
C VAL A 560 7.20 16.07 10.05
N TRP A 561 8.22 15.58 10.76
CA TRP A 561 8.40 15.78 12.19
C TRP A 561 9.27 16.99 12.55
N SER A 562 9.73 17.78 11.57
CA SER A 562 10.77 18.80 11.74
C SER A 562 10.43 19.92 12.72
N ALA A 563 9.15 20.32 12.82
CA ALA A 563 8.69 21.35 13.75
C ALA A 563 8.38 20.80 15.17
N GLY A 564 8.75 19.55 15.45
CA GLY A 564 8.59 18.94 16.77
C GLY A 564 8.34 17.44 16.68
N SER A 565 7.16 17.03 16.26
CA SER A 565 6.82 15.62 16.03
C SER A 565 5.91 15.47 14.81
N ALA A 566 5.67 14.24 14.35
CA ALA A 566 4.68 13.99 13.30
C ALA A 566 3.24 13.88 13.83
N ARG A 567 3.01 14.00 15.15
CA ARG A 567 1.72 13.71 15.77
C ARG A 567 0.70 14.83 15.60
N TRP A 568 1.11 16.00 15.09
CA TRP A 568 0.22 17.11 14.75
C TRP A 568 -0.90 16.70 13.78
N VAL A 569 -0.72 15.62 13.01
CA VAL A 569 -1.77 15.07 12.15
C VAL A 569 -2.96 14.46 12.93
N TYR A 570 -2.79 14.11 14.21
CA TYR A 570 -3.83 13.50 15.05
C TYR A 570 -4.46 14.50 16.00
N LYS A 571 -5.79 14.63 15.94
CA LYS A 571 -6.55 15.56 16.78
C LYS A 571 -6.36 15.33 18.29
N ASN A 572 -6.13 14.08 18.69
CA ASN A 572 -6.04 13.68 20.10
C ASN A 572 -4.60 13.53 20.60
N ALA A 573 -3.60 14.02 19.85
CA ALA A 573 -2.20 13.96 20.26
C ALA A 573 -1.79 15.05 21.25
N ASN A 574 -2.66 16.01 21.59
CA ASN A 574 -2.31 17.25 22.30
C ASN A 574 -1.26 18.13 21.59
N GLU A 575 -0.85 17.74 20.39
CA GLU A 575 0.07 18.45 19.49
C GLU A 575 -0.66 18.83 18.19
N TYR A 576 -1.98 18.62 18.13
CA TYR A 576 -2.78 18.86 16.94
C TYR A 576 -2.66 20.31 16.49
N ASN A 577 -2.19 20.47 15.25
CA ASN A 577 -2.14 21.75 14.58
C ASN A 577 -2.73 21.59 13.18
N ASP A 578 -3.17 22.70 12.59
CA ASP A 578 -3.58 22.67 11.20
C ASP A 578 -2.33 22.54 10.30
N PRO A 579 -2.40 21.80 9.17
CA PRO A 579 -1.25 21.55 8.31
C PRO A 579 -0.63 22.82 7.72
N VAL A 580 -1.37 23.93 7.65
CA VAL A 580 -0.86 25.20 7.11
C VAL A 580 0.02 25.89 8.14
N SER A 581 -0.38 25.91 9.42
CA SER A 581 0.41 26.46 10.51
C SER A 581 1.75 25.72 10.67
N GLU A 582 1.73 24.39 10.65
CA GLU A 582 2.97 23.57 10.66
C GLU A 582 3.86 23.90 9.45
N ALA A 583 3.27 24.01 8.26
CA ALA A 583 4.00 24.35 7.04
C ALA A 583 4.64 25.75 7.09
N ILE A 584 4.01 26.72 7.75
CA ILE A 584 4.56 28.07 7.92
C ILE A 584 5.87 28.01 8.69
N GLU A 585 5.87 27.35 9.85
CA GLU A 585 7.06 27.28 10.72
C GLU A 585 8.23 26.61 10.00
N VAL A 586 7.95 25.54 9.26
CA VAL A 586 8.95 24.85 8.44
C VAL A 586 9.46 25.73 7.30
N ALA A 587 8.58 26.34 6.52
CA ALA A 587 8.99 27.18 5.40
C ALA A 587 9.76 28.43 5.84
N ASP A 588 9.38 29.06 6.95
CA ASP A 588 10.07 30.23 7.49
C ASP A 588 11.49 29.86 7.95
N PHE A 589 11.66 28.71 8.60
CA PHE A 589 12.98 28.20 8.97
C PHE A 589 13.85 27.93 7.73
N MET A 590 13.32 27.28 6.70
CA MET A 590 14.04 27.02 5.45
C MET A 590 14.41 28.31 4.70
N ASN A 591 13.55 29.32 4.75
CA ASN A 591 13.79 30.62 4.14
C ASN A 591 14.87 31.41 4.89
N ASP A 592 14.94 31.32 6.23
CA ASP A 592 16.02 31.94 7.00
C ASP A 592 17.39 31.31 6.68
N LEU A 593 17.43 30.00 6.42
CA LEU A 593 18.64 29.31 5.95
C LEU A 593 19.04 29.66 4.50
N GLU A 594 18.27 30.52 3.83
CA GLU A 594 18.44 30.90 2.43
C GLU A 594 18.44 29.73 1.44
N LEU A 595 17.84 28.59 1.82
CA LEU A 595 17.97 27.35 1.08
C LEU A 595 17.35 27.42 -0.33
N TYR A 596 16.14 28.01 -0.43
CA TYR A 596 15.40 28.20 -1.69
C TYR A 596 15.23 29.69 -2.07
N THR A 597 15.72 30.60 -1.22
CA THR A 597 15.66 32.05 -1.41
C THR A 597 17.02 32.66 -1.79
N GLY A 598 18.12 31.94 -1.56
CA GLY A 598 19.47 32.34 -1.93
C GLY A 598 19.73 32.36 -3.44
N ASN A 599 20.97 32.65 -3.82
CA ASN A 599 21.38 32.80 -5.23
C ASN A 599 21.45 31.45 -5.96
N TRP A 600 21.82 30.39 -5.25
CA TRP A 600 21.90 29.03 -5.79
C TRP A 600 20.79 28.21 -5.14
N LYS A 601 19.75 27.96 -5.93
CA LYS A 601 18.51 27.29 -5.48
C LYS A 601 18.47 25.85 -5.95
N PRO A 602 17.98 24.89 -5.14
CA PRO A 602 17.66 23.54 -5.61
C PRO A 602 16.52 23.56 -6.63
N ASP A 603 16.38 22.50 -7.42
CA ASP A 603 15.34 22.38 -8.47
C ASP A 603 14.00 21.87 -7.93
N PHE A 604 14.01 21.20 -6.78
CA PHE A 604 12.81 20.66 -6.13
C PHE A 604 13.00 20.51 -4.61
N ILE A 605 11.93 20.20 -3.90
CA ILE A 605 11.94 19.78 -2.48
C ILE A 605 11.45 18.35 -2.35
N ALA A 606 12.15 17.54 -1.54
CA ALA A 606 11.75 16.18 -1.21
C ALA A 606 11.09 16.14 0.18
N PHE A 607 9.99 15.39 0.34
CA PHE A 607 9.34 15.23 1.63
C PHE A 607 9.31 13.78 2.09
N ASP A 608 9.85 13.55 3.28
CA ASP A 608 9.81 12.27 3.96
C ASP A 608 8.75 12.27 5.05
N ARG A 609 7.87 11.28 4.95
CA ARG A 609 6.87 10.99 5.95
C ARG A 609 7.45 10.20 7.12
N TYR A 610 8.55 9.47 6.89
CA TYR A 610 9.20 8.42 7.69
C TYR A 610 9.07 7.05 7.03
N GLU A 611 10.21 6.41 6.76
CA GLU A 611 10.34 5.13 6.07
C GLU A 611 9.86 3.92 6.89
N ARG A 612 8.57 3.87 7.22
CA ARG A 612 7.91 2.65 7.71
C ARG A 612 6.51 2.51 7.11
N ASP A 613 6.13 1.28 6.74
CA ASP A 613 4.76 0.95 6.33
C ASP A 613 3.76 1.33 7.42
N CYS A 614 2.57 1.87 7.05
CA CYS A 614 1.70 2.56 8.02
C CYS A 614 1.36 1.71 9.25
N PHE A 615 1.18 0.39 9.09
CA PHE A 615 0.66 -0.47 10.15
C PHE A 615 1.69 -1.45 10.70
N GLY A 616 2.96 -1.31 10.30
CA GLY A 616 4.06 -2.07 10.89
C GLY A 616 4.33 -1.69 12.36
N PRO A 617 5.06 -2.52 13.12
CA PRO A 617 5.24 -2.37 14.56
C PRO A 617 5.82 -1.03 15.01
N VAL A 618 6.73 -0.44 14.22
CA VAL A 618 7.31 0.87 14.53
C VAL A 618 6.32 2.00 14.24
N SER A 619 5.56 1.88 13.15
CA SER A 619 4.61 2.91 12.74
C SER A 619 3.41 2.99 13.64
N ILE A 620 2.92 1.88 14.21
CA ILE A 620 1.74 1.93 15.07
C ILE A 620 1.93 2.79 16.32
N ASP A 621 3.15 3.18 16.69
CA ASP A 621 3.39 4.12 17.78
C ASP A 621 3.14 5.59 17.41
N SER A 622 3.31 6.03 16.16
CA SER A 622 3.10 7.46 15.79
C SER A 622 2.74 7.73 14.32
N TYR A 623 2.81 6.72 13.46
CA TYR A 623 2.67 6.81 12.02
C TYR A 623 1.63 5.83 11.44
N ALA A 624 0.63 5.39 12.21
CA ALA A 624 -0.52 4.66 11.65
C ALA A 624 -1.44 5.60 10.86
N TRP A 625 -1.00 6.03 9.69
CA TRP A 625 -1.72 6.99 8.86
C TRP A 625 -2.75 6.31 7.98
N THR A 626 -3.98 6.78 8.13
CA THR A 626 -5.13 6.54 7.24
C THR A 626 -5.40 7.76 6.35
N ALA A 627 -6.49 7.78 5.59
CA ALA A 627 -6.75 8.77 4.53
C ALA A 627 -6.70 10.22 5.04
N LYS A 628 -7.32 10.52 6.20
CA LYS A 628 -7.33 11.88 6.77
C LYS A 628 -5.96 12.42 7.18
N HIS A 629 -4.99 11.53 7.44
CA HIS A 629 -3.64 11.92 7.84
C HIS A 629 -2.79 12.21 6.61
N TRP A 630 -2.93 11.37 5.57
CA TRP A 630 -2.35 11.64 4.26
C TRP A 630 -2.86 12.95 3.66
N ASP A 631 -4.15 13.25 3.79
CA ASP A 631 -4.72 14.54 3.37
C ASP A 631 -4.00 15.74 3.99
N LYS A 632 -3.73 15.69 5.29
CA LYS A 632 -3.03 16.76 6.01
C LYS A 632 -1.58 16.86 5.59
N TYR A 633 -0.91 15.72 5.44
CA TYR A 633 0.48 15.68 4.97
C TYR A 633 0.63 16.29 3.57
N LEU A 634 -0.27 15.99 2.64
CA LEU A 634 -0.22 16.58 1.29
C LEU A 634 -0.46 18.09 1.31
N VAL A 635 -1.37 18.58 2.17
CA VAL A 635 -1.54 20.03 2.37
C VAL A 635 -0.27 20.65 2.94
N PHE A 636 0.33 20.05 3.97
CA PHE A 636 1.58 20.50 4.55
C PHE A 636 2.71 20.61 3.50
N CYS A 637 2.89 19.58 2.67
CA CYS A 637 3.90 19.57 1.60
C CYS A 637 3.66 20.69 0.59
N LYS A 638 2.40 20.85 0.13
CA LYS A 638 2.00 21.89 -0.81
C LYS A 638 2.27 23.29 -0.25
N GLU A 639 1.86 23.54 1.00
CA GLU A 639 1.98 24.86 1.62
C GLU A 639 3.45 25.26 1.83
N ILE A 640 4.33 24.32 2.21
CA ILE A 640 5.77 24.58 2.26
C ILE A 640 6.30 24.94 0.87
N ALA A 641 6.00 24.12 -0.13
CA ALA A 641 6.45 24.32 -1.50
C ALA A 641 6.06 25.68 -2.07
N GLU A 642 4.81 26.11 -1.88
CA GLU A 642 4.34 27.43 -2.32
C GLU A 642 5.08 28.58 -1.62
N ARG A 643 5.38 28.43 -0.32
CA ARG A 643 6.06 29.46 0.49
C ARG A 643 7.54 29.61 0.20
N ILE A 644 8.20 28.55 -0.25
CA ILE A 644 9.60 28.59 -0.70
C ILE A 644 9.73 28.93 -2.19
N GLY A 645 8.64 29.33 -2.86
CA GLY A 645 8.66 29.85 -4.23
C GLY A 645 7.92 29.01 -5.27
N ASN A 646 7.07 28.06 -4.86
CA ASN A 646 6.41 27.04 -5.69
C ASN A 646 7.35 25.93 -6.18
N ALA A 647 8.33 25.53 -5.35
CA ALA A 647 9.25 24.44 -5.68
C ALA A 647 8.47 23.15 -6.04
N PRO A 648 8.82 22.43 -7.10
CA PRO A 648 8.26 21.11 -7.39
C PRO A 648 8.46 20.14 -6.23
N ILE A 649 7.51 19.25 -6.03
CA ILE A 649 7.48 18.33 -4.89
C ILE A 649 7.84 16.91 -5.33
N MET A 650 8.88 16.36 -4.70
CA MET A 650 9.17 14.93 -4.68
C MET A 650 8.63 14.34 -3.38
N LEU A 651 7.76 13.33 -3.47
CA LEU A 651 7.40 12.56 -2.28
C LEU A 651 8.40 11.41 -2.14
N TRP A 652 9.22 11.45 -1.09
CA TRP A 652 10.34 10.51 -0.87
C TRP A 652 10.58 10.38 0.64
N GLN A 653 10.50 9.22 1.28
CA GLN A 653 10.39 7.86 0.77
C GLN A 653 9.05 7.27 1.23
N ILE A 654 8.13 7.08 0.27
CA ILE A 654 6.73 6.81 0.57
C ILE A 654 6.47 5.31 0.70
N PRO A 655 5.71 4.86 1.72
CA PRO A 655 5.41 3.45 1.87
C PRO A 655 4.60 2.86 0.71
N GLY A 656 5.09 1.74 0.18
CA GLY A 656 4.50 1.05 -0.96
C GLY A 656 3.43 0.00 -0.60
N GLY A 657 3.39 -0.48 0.65
CA GLY A 657 2.47 -1.55 1.02
C GLY A 657 0.98 -1.16 0.90
N HIS A 658 0.11 -2.17 0.86
CA HIS A 658 -1.33 -2.00 0.77
C HIS A 658 -2.10 -2.56 1.96
N MET A 659 -3.42 -2.37 1.91
CA MET A 659 -4.37 -3.02 2.81
C MET A 659 -4.90 -4.27 2.09
N PRO A 660 -4.46 -5.49 2.47
CA PRO A 660 -4.93 -6.70 1.82
C PRO A 660 -6.42 -6.90 2.07
N THR A 661 -7.10 -7.52 1.12
CA THR A 661 -8.53 -7.82 1.23
C THR A 661 -8.81 -9.21 1.81
N THR A 662 -10.05 -9.50 2.25
CA THR A 662 -10.44 -10.80 2.81
C THR A 662 -10.30 -11.95 1.84
N ASP A 663 -10.42 -11.66 0.55
CA ASP A 663 -10.44 -12.64 -0.54
C ASP A 663 -9.09 -12.68 -1.28
N GLU A 664 -8.10 -11.93 -0.78
CA GLU A 664 -6.76 -11.87 -1.35
C GLU A 664 -5.96 -13.11 -0.99
N ASN A 665 -5.32 -13.72 -1.98
CA ASN A 665 -4.44 -14.85 -1.76
C ASN A 665 -3.04 -14.36 -1.34
N ILE A 666 -2.78 -14.41 -0.03
CA ILE A 666 -1.53 -13.96 0.58
C ILE A 666 -0.48 -15.08 0.48
N ILE A 667 0.68 -14.78 -0.13
CA ILE A 667 1.77 -15.74 -0.32
C ILE A 667 3.01 -15.29 0.45
N ASN A 668 3.59 -14.15 0.08
CA ASN A 668 4.81 -13.60 0.67
C ASN A 668 4.54 -12.34 1.51
N PHE A 669 3.33 -11.79 1.44
CA PHE A 669 3.00 -10.55 2.13
C PHE A 669 2.82 -10.74 3.65
N ASP A 670 3.77 -10.23 4.43
CA ASP A 670 3.66 -10.12 5.88
C ASP A 670 2.81 -8.91 6.29
N ILE A 671 1.52 -9.17 6.48
CA ILE A 671 0.52 -8.19 6.86
C ILE A 671 0.90 -7.42 8.14
N ALA A 672 1.49 -8.10 9.13
CA ALA A 672 1.76 -7.49 10.43
C ALA A 672 2.90 -6.47 10.37
N ASN A 673 3.85 -6.66 9.45
CA ASN A 673 5.02 -5.79 9.34
C ASN A 673 4.94 -4.79 8.18
N HIS A 674 4.24 -5.14 7.09
CA HIS A 674 4.34 -4.40 5.82
C HIS A 674 3.01 -3.88 5.27
N SER A 675 1.91 -4.04 6.01
CA SER A 675 0.65 -3.46 5.57
C SER A 675 0.61 -1.94 5.75
N SER A 676 -0.02 -1.28 4.78
CA SER A 676 -0.01 0.17 4.71
C SER A 676 -1.24 0.72 3.99
N ALA A 677 -1.74 1.87 4.44
CA ALA A 677 -2.82 2.60 3.76
C ALA A 677 -2.29 3.60 2.73
N SER A 678 -0.97 3.74 2.61
CA SER A 678 -0.31 4.67 1.70
C SER A 678 -0.69 4.42 0.25
N ALA A 679 -0.23 3.33 -0.35
CA ALA A 679 -0.44 3.08 -1.76
C ALA A 679 -1.94 2.96 -2.14
N PRO A 680 -2.84 2.38 -1.30
CA PRO A 680 -4.29 2.46 -1.49
C PRO A 680 -4.86 3.89 -1.49
N TYR A 681 -4.36 4.79 -0.63
CA TYR A 681 -4.79 6.19 -0.64
C TYR A 681 -4.39 6.90 -1.94
N PHE A 682 -3.19 6.62 -2.45
CA PHE A 682 -2.64 7.25 -3.65
C PHE A 682 -3.28 6.69 -4.93
N PHE A 683 -3.26 5.38 -5.14
CA PHE A 683 -3.76 4.74 -6.36
C PHE A 683 -5.26 4.40 -6.34
N GLY A 684 -5.86 4.29 -5.15
CA GLY A 684 -7.17 3.70 -4.99
C GLY A 684 -7.17 2.16 -5.04
N ASP A 685 -8.08 1.54 -4.30
CA ASP A 685 -8.39 0.12 -4.27
C ASP A 685 -9.91 -0.13 -4.31
N ASN A 686 -10.41 -0.39 -5.52
CA ASN A 686 -11.81 -0.71 -5.80
C ASN A 686 -12.31 -1.96 -5.07
N ARG A 687 -11.42 -2.83 -4.60
CA ARG A 687 -11.78 -4.04 -3.86
C ARG A 687 -12.30 -3.69 -2.46
N ILE A 688 -11.84 -2.57 -1.89
CA ILE A 688 -12.28 -2.07 -0.58
C ILE A 688 -13.47 -1.12 -0.75
N GLY A 689 -13.34 -0.09 -1.60
CA GLY A 689 -14.35 0.96 -1.72
C GLY A 689 -14.63 1.63 -0.38
N THR A 690 -15.91 1.81 -0.03
CA THR A 690 -16.33 2.33 1.28
C THR A 690 -16.51 1.25 2.35
N ASP A 691 -16.43 -0.04 1.99
CA ASP A 691 -16.66 -1.15 2.92
C ASP A 691 -15.35 -1.71 3.48
N ILE A 692 -14.92 -1.13 4.60
CA ILE A 692 -13.73 -1.57 5.34
C ILE A 692 -13.84 -3.01 5.89
N ASN A 693 -15.02 -3.66 5.85
CA ASN A 693 -15.11 -5.07 6.23
C ASN A 693 -14.37 -5.98 5.25
N LYS A 694 -14.17 -5.52 4.00
CA LYS A 694 -13.40 -6.20 2.97
C LYS A 694 -11.90 -6.19 3.24
N VAL A 695 -11.40 -5.38 4.17
CA VAL A 695 -10.00 -5.42 4.61
C VAL A 695 -9.75 -6.66 5.46
N HIS A 696 -8.60 -7.31 5.25
CA HIS A 696 -8.21 -8.57 5.88
C HIS A 696 -8.31 -8.51 7.41
N PRO A 697 -8.84 -9.56 8.09
CA PRO A 697 -9.06 -9.54 9.53
C PRO A 697 -7.80 -9.32 10.36
N ASP A 698 -6.65 -9.84 9.91
CA ASP A 698 -5.41 -9.75 10.69
C ASP A 698 -4.86 -8.34 10.73
N LEU A 699 -4.96 -7.59 9.63
CA LEU A 699 -4.65 -6.15 9.62
C LEU A 699 -5.57 -5.41 10.61
N LYS A 700 -6.88 -5.63 10.53
CA LYS A 700 -7.86 -4.92 11.37
C LYS A 700 -7.67 -5.17 12.86
N LYS A 701 -7.10 -6.32 13.25
CA LYS A 701 -6.84 -6.70 14.65
C LYS A 701 -5.55 -6.13 15.21
N ILE A 702 -4.65 -5.58 14.40
CA ILE A 702 -3.41 -4.96 14.88
C ILE A 702 -3.77 -3.90 15.93
N VAL A 703 -3.25 -4.09 17.14
CA VAL A 703 -3.61 -3.31 18.32
C VAL A 703 -2.95 -1.94 18.25
N LEU A 704 -3.73 -0.90 18.54
CA LEU A 704 -3.24 0.45 18.75
C LEU A 704 -3.27 0.77 20.24
N THR A 705 -2.11 1.10 20.79
CA THR A 705 -1.94 1.36 22.23
C THR A 705 -1.96 2.85 22.57
N GLN A 706 -1.68 3.70 21.57
CA GLN A 706 -1.49 5.13 21.81
C GLN A 706 -2.82 5.89 21.79
N PRO A 707 -3.06 6.80 22.76
CA PRO A 707 -4.35 7.46 22.92
C PRO A 707 -4.71 8.40 21.76
N HIS A 708 -3.71 8.91 21.01
CA HIS A 708 -3.95 9.87 19.93
C HIS A 708 -4.74 9.32 18.75
N TYR A 709 -4.81 7.99 18.59
CA TYR A 709 -5.61 7.36 17.55
C TYR A 709 -7.12 7.40 17.81
N ALA A 710 -7.53 7.49 19.09
CA ALA A 710 -8.91 7.24 19.51
C ALA A 710 -9.51 5.98 18.87
N ALA A 711 -8.71 4.91 18.88
CA ALA A 711 -9.05 3.60 18.36
C ALA A 711 -8.21 2.55 19.08
N LYS A 712 -8.74 1.35 19.28
CA LYS A 712 -8.05 0.22 19.93
C LYS A 712 -7.29 -0.67 18.96
N ASN A 713 -7.62 -0.58 17.67
CA ASN A 713 -7.02 -1.36 16.60
C ASN A 713 -7.18 -0.63 15.25
N ILE A 714 -6.50 -1.13 14.23
CA ILE A 714 -6.54 -0.53 12.89
C ILE A 714 -7.94 -0.53 12.29
N GLY A 715 -8.79 -1.55 12.55
CA GLY A 715 -10.16 -1.57 12.04
C GLY A 715 -11.02 -0.40 12.55
N GLU A 716 -10.93 -0.09 13.84
CA GLU A 716 -11.58 1.09 14.44
C GLU A 716 -10.96 2.39 13.94
N HIS A 717 -9.63 2.42 13.75
CA HIS A 717 -8.93 3.60 13.25
C HIS A 717 -9.32 3.95 11.80
N LEU A 718 -9.46 2.95 10.92
CA LEU A 718 -9.99 3.14 9.57
C LEU A 718 -11.45 3.59 9.59
N SER A 719 -12.27 3.09 10.54
CA SER A 719 -13.66 3.55 10.71
C SER A 719 -13.75 5.04 11.04
N ASN A 720 -12.73 5.61 11.68
CA ASN A 720 -12.65 7.03 12.02
C ASN A 720 -12.41 7.95 10.81
N ASP A 721 -12.32 7.42 9.59
CA ASP A 721 -12.28 8.19 8.34
C ASP A 721 -13.68 8.43 7.73
N ASN A 722 -14.75 8.15 8.50
CA ASN A 722 -16.15 8.50 8.17
C ASN A 722 -16.63 7.96 6.82
N GLY A 723 -16.26 6.73 6.47
CA GLY A 723 -16.68 6.10 5.22
C GLY A 723 -15.94 6.60 3.98
N TYR A 724 -14.69 7.03 4.14
CA TYR A 724 -13.79 7.33 3.02
C TYR A 724 -13.84 6.22 1.96
N ASP A 725 -13.96 6.63 0.70
CA ASP A 725 -14.00 5.71 -0.43
C ASP A 725 -12.57 5.38 -0.88
N TRP A 726 -12.09 4.21 -0.47
CA TRP A 726 -10.77 3.73 -0.84
C TRP A 726 -10.64 3.40 -2.32
N SER A 727 -11.72 3.36 -3.11
CA SER A 727 -11.62 3.23 -4.57
C SER A 727 -11.09 4.49 -5.26
N MET A 728 -11.10 5.63 -4.58
CA MET A 728 -10.68 6.91 -5.14
C MET A 728 -9.16 7.02 -5.25
N SER A 729 -8.67 7.33 -6.46
CA SER A 729 -7.28 7.70 -6.69
C SER A 729 -7.04 9.18 -6.39
N ASN A 730 -5.91 9.50 -5.75
CA ASN A 730 -5.45 10.87 -5.50
C ASN A 730 -4.40 11.36 -6.53
N MET A 731 -4.05 10.57 -7.56
CA MET A 731 -2.96 10.89 -8.50
C MET A 731 -3.10 12.26 -9.17
N GLN A 732 -4.28 12.59 -9.71
CA GLN A 732 -4.49 13.89 -10.35
C GLN A 732 -4.33 15.05 -9.36
N ARG A 733 -4.78 14.87 -8.12
CA ARG A 733 -4.60 15.85 -7.05
C ARG A 733 -3.12 16.08 -6.76
N LEU A 734 -2.29 15.03 -6.73
CA LEU A 734 -0.84 15.16 -6.57
C LEU A 734 -0.23 16.02 -7.69
N ALA A 735 -0.53 15.70 -8.94
CA ALA A 735 -0.02 16.46 -10.08
C ALA A 735 -0.42 17.95 -10.01
N ASP A 736 -1.66 18.23 -9.59
CA ASP A 736 -2.15 19.60 -9.42
C ASP A 736 -1.59 20.31 -8.16
N MET A 737 -0.98 19.57 -7.24
CA MET A 737 -0.20 20.10 -6.11
C MET A 737 1.28 20.37 -6.46
N ASN A 738 1.64 20.27 -7.74
CA ASN A 738 3.04 20.33 -8.22
C ASN A 738 3.92 19.17 -7.73
N VAL A 739 3.31 18.05 -7.33
CA VAL A 739 4.06 16.81 -7.12
C VAL A 739 4.41 16.25 -8.49
N PHE A 740 5.71 16.15 -8.77
CA PHE A 740 6.20 15.64 -10.06
C PHE A 740 6.60 14.17 -9.98
N THR A 741 6.92 13.66 -8.79
CA THR A 741 7.29 12.26 -8.61
C THR A 741 6.95 11.70 -7.23
N VAL A 742 6.62 10.41 -7.18
CA VAL A 742 6.49 9.62 -5.93
C VAL A 742 7.50 8.48 -5.95
N LEU A 743 8.36 8.44 -4.95
CA LEU A 743 9.40 7.43 -4.80
C LEU A 743 9.01 6.44 -3.68
N TRP A 744 8.76 5.20 -4.08
CA TRP A 744 8.20 4.15 -3.23
C TRP A 744 9.26 3.27 -2.57
N GLY A 745 9.04 2.97 -1.31
CA GLY A 745 9.89 2.10 -0.50
C GLY A 745 11.06 2.81 0.14
N GLY A 746 11.86 2.06 0.89
CA GLY A 746 13.03 2.53 1.64
C GLY A 746 13.79 1.34 2.23
N GLY A 747 14.70 1.59 3.17
CA GLY A 747 15.50 0.52 3.79
C GLY A 747 14.63 -0.49 4.55
N SER A 748 13.53 -0.01 5.16
CA SER A 748 12.62 -0.83 5.98
C SER A 748 11.15 -0.73 5.54
N THR A 749 10.89 -0.29 4.31
CA THR A 749 9.53 -0.05 3.81
C THR A 749 9.34 -0.63 2.43
N THR A 750 8.18 -1.26 2.22
CA THR A 750 7.81 -1.89 0.95
C THR A 750 8.00 -0.95 -0.24
N GLY A 751 8.75 -1.43 -1.23
CA GLY A 751 8.90 -0.81 -2.55
C GLY A 751 8.23 -1.65 -3.63
N VAL A 752 8.53 -1.39 -4.91
CA VAL A 752 7.99 -2.16 -6.04
C VAL A 752 8.55 -3.57 -6.08
N ALA A 753 9.81 -3.73 -5.66
CA ALA A 753 10.46 -5.01 -5.49
C ALA A 753 11.16 -5.05 -4.12
N PRO A 754 11.25 -6.23 -3.48
CA PRO A 754 12.06 -6.39 -2.28
C PRO A 754 13.55 -6.18 -2.58
N ILE A 755 14.23 -5.38 -1.78
CA ILE A 755 15.67 -5.15 -1.87
C ILE A 755 16.48 -6.00 -0.88
N GLY A 756 15.79 -6.88 -0.14
CA GLY A 756 16.33 -7.82 0.84
C GLY A 756 16.19 -7.34 2.30
N THR A 757 16.02 -6.04 2.54
CA THR A 757 15.83 -5.46 3.89
C THR A 757 14.43 -4.94 4.15
N ASN A 758 13.61 -4.79 3.10
CA ASN A 758 12.25 -4.28 3.17
C ASN A 758 11.21 -5.37 2.84
N GLY A 759 9.94 -5.00 2.94
CA GLY A 759 8.80 -5.89 2.74
C GLY A 759 8.43 -6.17 1.28
N ASP A 760 7.57 -7.17 1.13
CA ASP A 760 6.87 -7.56 -0.10
C ASP A 760 5.36 -7.36 0.11
N ASP A 761 4.63 -7.01 -0.94
CA ASP A 761 3.17 -6.80 -0.96
C ASP A 761 2.45 -7.72 -1.96
N ASP A 762 3.05 -8.86 -2.28
CA ASP A 762 2.60 -9.80 -3.31
C ASP A 762 2.41 -9.13 -4.69
N GLN A 763 3.28 -8.16 -5.01
CA GLN A 763 3.32 -7.41 -6.28
C GLN A 763 2.10 -6.51 -6.52
N TRP A 764 1.37 -6.15 -5.45
CA TRP A 764 0.21 -5.28 -5.56
C TRP A 764 0.59 -3.89 -6.09
N LEU A 765 1.62 -3.27 -5.51
CA LEU A 765 2.11 -1.95 -5.93
C LEU A 765 2.63 -1.98 -7.37
N ALA A 766 3.40 -3.01 -7.73
CA ALA A 766 3.90 -3.18 -9.08
C ALA A 766 2.76 -3.21 -10.11
N SER A 767 1.70 -3.97 -9.81
CA SER A 767 0.50 -4.04 -10.64
C SER A 767 -0.21 -2.68 -10.76
N LYS A 768 -0.34 -1.93 -9.67
CA LYS A 768 -0.94 -0.58 -9.67
C LYS A 768 -0.16 0.42 -10.49
N ILE A 769 1.17 0.38 -10.40
CA ILE A 769 2.05 1.23 -11.21
C ILE A 769 1.95 0.85 -12.70
N ALA A 770 1.93 -0.45 -13.02
CA ALA A 770 1.72 -0.91 -14.39
C ALA A 770 0.38 -0.43 -14.98
N ASP A 771 -0.69 -0.45 -14.18
CA ASP A 771 -1.98 0.10 -14.59
C ASP A 771 -1.94 1.63 -14.76
N TYR A 772 -1.28 2.34 -13.85
CA TYR A 772 -1.11 3.78 -13.92
C TYR A 772 -0.43 4.24 -15.23
N TYR A 773 0.66 3.58 -15.62
CA TYR A 773 1.42 3.97 -16.82
C TYR A 773 0.71 3.70 -18.15
N LYS A 774 -0.45 3.02 -18.14
CA LYS A 774 -1.34 2.96 -19.31
C LYS A 774 -2.02 4.31 -19.57
N LYS A 775 -2.24 5.11 -18.51
CA LYS A 775 -2.93 6.42 -18.55
C LYS A 775 -2.33 7.36 -17.47
N PRO A 776 -1.06 7.81 -17.62
CA PRO A 776 -0.41 8.65 -16.62
C PRO A 776 -1.10 10.02 -16.49
N VAL A 777 -1.04 10.62 -15.30
CA VAL A 777 -1.65 11.92 -15.04
C VAL A 777 -0.69 13.06 -15.29
N TYR A 778 -1.22 14.16 -15.82
CA TYR A 778 -0.47 15.38 -16.11
C TYR A 778 -1.00 16.50 -15.21
N LYS A 779 -0.16 17.51 -14.95
CA LYS A 779 -0.58 18.72 -14.24
C LYS A 779 -1.55 19.52 -15.12
N THR A 780 -2.73 19.82 -14.57
CA THR A 780 -3.79 20.54 -15.29
C THR A 780 -3.98 21.99 -14.82
N VAL A 781 -3.38 22.34 -13.69
CA VAL A 781 -3.43 23.68 -13.11
C VAL A 781 -2.19 24.50 -13.47
N SER A 782 -2.38 25.80 -13.66
CA SER A 782 -1.27 26.73 -13.85
C SER A 782 -0.78 27.19 -12.48
N ILE A 783 0.49 26.90 -12.19
CA ILE A 783 1.20 27.36 -11.01
C ILE A 783 2.30 28.29 -11.51
N THR A 784 2.54 29.40 -10.80
CA THR A 784 3.68 30.28 -11.12
C THR A 784 4.95 29.43 -11.11
N PRO A 785 5.71 29.38 -12.22
CA PRO A 785 6.89 28.53 -12.29
C PRO A 785 7.86 28.86 -11.15
N TYR A 786 8.43 27.80 -10.57
CA TYR A 786 9.57 27.96 -9.69
C TYR A 786 10.71 28.60 -10.48
N GLN A 787 11.31 29.65 -9.92
CA GLN A 787 12.44 30.31 -10.57
C GLN A 787 13.70 29.53 -10.29
N ASP A 788 14.25 28.92 -11.34
CA ASP A 788 15.57 28.29 -11.31
C ASP A 788 16.65 29.24 -10.79
N ALA A 789 17.77 28.67 -10.34
CA ALA A 789 18.94 29.44 -10.00
C ALA A 789 19.36 30.34 -11.19
N THR A 790 19.43 31.65 -10.96
CA THR A 790 19.80 32.66 -11.98
C THR A 790 21.10 32.30 -12.71
N TYR A 791 22.02 31.64 -12.00
CA TYR A 791 23.27 31.11 -12.53
C TYR A 791 23.07 30.20 -13.75
N CYS A 792 22.10 29.29 -13.69
CA CYS A 792 21.80 28.33 -14.76
C CYS A 792 20.98 28.90 -15.91
N GLN A 793 20.44 30.11 -15.77
CA GLN A 793 19.75 30.81 -16.86
C GLN A 793 20.72 31.63 -17.72
N ASN A 794 21.80 32.14 -17.14
CA ASN A 794 22.79 32.94 -17.85
C ASN A 794 23.71 32.11 -18.77
N SER A 795 23.85 30.80 -18.54
CA SER A 795 24.59 29.89 -19.42
C SER A 795 23.83 29.53 -20.72
N VAL A 796 22.52 29.78 -20.78
CA VAL A 796 21.65 29.45 -21.93
C VAL A 796 21.46 30.64 -22.89
N LEU A 797 21.91 31.85 -22.52
CA LEU A 797 21.79 33.05 -23.36
C LEU A 797 22.87 33.12 -24.45
N SER A 798 22.80 32.20 -25.40
CA SER A 798 23.17 32.51 -26.79
C SER A 798 21.97 32.22 -27.69
N SER A 799 21.48 33.31 -28.29
CA SER A 799 20.38 33.42 -29.27
C SER A 799 18.93 33.35 -28.75
N THR A 800 18.29 34.53 -28.85
CA THR A 800 16.86 34.78 -29.03
C THR A 800 15.88 34.51 -27.87
N GLN A 801 15.80 35.47 -26.93
CA GLN A 801 14.54 36.19 -26.63
C GLN A 801 14.82 37.30 -25.61
N LYS A 802 15.16 38.49 -26.11
CA LYS A 802 14.88 39.75 -25.40
C LYS A 802 13.44 40.12 -25.73
N ASP A 803 12.48 39.58 -24.99
CA ASP A 803 11.18 40.23 -24.90
C ASP A 803 10.77 40.39 -23.44
N ILE A 804 10.41 41.62 -23.13
CA ILE A 804 10.22 42.22 -21.83
C ILE A 804 9.01 41.60 -21.12
N GLU A 805 9.21 40.77 -20.09
CA GLU A 805 8.19 40.54 -19.06
C GLU A 805 8.38 41.52 -17.91
N LYS A 806 7.60 42.62 -17.93
CA LYS A 806 7.31 43.37 -16.69
C LYS A 806 6.30 42.55 -15.89
N THR A 807 6.77 41.79 -14.92
CA THR A 807 5.94 41.21 -13.85
C THR A 807 5.27 42.33 -13.05
N LEU A 808 3.94 42.31 -12.97
CA LEU A 808 3.16 43.23 -12.13
C LEU A 808 3.26 42.77 -10.67
N ASP A 809 4.04 43.47 -9.86
CA ASP A 809 4.10 43.26 -8.41
C ASP A 809 2.87 43.90 -7.73
N ILE A 810 2.16 43.13 -6.89
CA ILE A 810 1.05 43.61 -6.04
C ILE A 810 1.32 43.17 -4.60
N LYS A 811 1.42 44.12 -3.68
CA LYS A 811 1.56 43.90 -2.23
C LYS A 811 0.25 44.22 -1.52
N ILE A 812 -0.09 43.42 -0.53
CA ILE A 812 -1.31 43.56 0.27
C ILE A 812 -0.92 43.47 1.74
N PHE A 813 -1.19 44.51 2.51
CA PHE A 813 -0.73 44.60 3.90
C PHE A 813 -1.60 45.56 4.74
N PRO A 814 -1.60 45.46 6.08
CA PRO A 814 -1.01 44.37 6.85
C PRO A 814 -1.81 43.07 6.68
N SER A 815 -1.14 41.92 6.72
CA SER A 815 -1.79 40.61 6.86
C SER A 815 -1.00 39.82 7.90
N PRO A 816 -1.55 39.54 9.10
CA PRO A 816 -2.96 39.70 9.49
C PRO A 816 -3.43 41.15 9.62
N VAL A 817 -4.64 41.43 9.12
CA VAL A 817 -5.30 42.73 9.14
C VAL A 817 -6.30 42.83 10.29
N LYS A 818 -6.36 43.99 10.94
CA LYS A 818 -7.41 44.30 11.92
C LYS A 818 -8.63 44.92 11.22
N ASP A 819 -8.51 46.15 10.72
CA ASP A 819 -9.69 46.88 10.20
C ASP A 819 -9.50 47.38 8.76
N GLN A 820 -8.27 47.67 8.35
CA GLN A 820 -7.98 48.25 7.04
C GLN A 820 -6.84 47.53 6.31
N LEU A 821 -7.10 47.14 5.07
CA LEU A 821 -6.16 46.45 4.19
C LEU A 821 -5.71 47.38 3.06
N GLN A 822 -4.41 47.57 2.89
CA GLN A 822 -3.81 48.39 1.84
C GLN A 822 -3.30 47.52 0.69
N ILE A 823 -3.48 48.02 -0.54
CA ILE A 823 -3.01 47.42 -1.78
C ILE A 823 -2.01 48.38 -2.44
N GLU A 824 -0.79 47.89 -2.65
CA GLU A 824 0.24 48.58 -3.42
C GLU A 824 0.58 47.78 -4.68
N SER A 825 0.79 48.46 -5.79
CA SER A 825 1.26 47.84 -7.03
C SER A 825 1.95 48.89 -7.90
N SER A 826 2.98 48.47 -8.62
CA SER A 826 3.82 49.33 -9.47
C SER A 826 3.11 49.92 -10.69
N VAL A 827 1.82 49.60 -10.92
CA VAL A 827 1.09 49.96 -12.16
C VAL A 827 -0.37 50.40 -11.92
N LEU A 828 -0.68 50.99 -10.75
CA LEU A 828 -2.04 51.37 -10.31
C LEU A 828 -2.69 52.58 -11.03
N ASP A 829 -2.30 52.86 -12.28
CA ASP A 829 -2.82 53.99 -13.08
C ASP A 829 -4.02 53.60 -13.97
N LYS A 830 -4.50 52.35 -13.88
CA LYS A 830 -5.63 51.80 -14.67
C LYS A 830 -6.84 51.52 -13.80
N GLU A 831 -8.05 51.54 -14.36
CA GLU A 831 -9.26 51.14 -13.62
C GLU A 831 -9.20 49.66 -13.21
N PHE A 832 -9.47 49.38 -11.93
CA PHE A 832 -9.45 48.05 -11.33
C PHE A 832 -10.62 47.83 -10.37
N VAL A 833 -11.00 46.56 -10.23
CA VAL A 833 -11.98 46.08 -9.25
C VAL A 833 -11.29 45.09 -8.34
N VAL A 834 -11.47 45.27 -7.04
CA VAL A 834 -11.02 44.34 -6.01
C VAL A 834 -12.24 43.60 -5.47
N THR A 835 -12.18 42.29 -5.39
CA THR A 835 -13.25 41.46 -4.85
C THR A 835 -12.69 40.55 -3.77
N ILE A 836 -13.32 40.55 -2.60
CA ILE A 836 -12.98 39.67 -1.48
C ILE A 836 -13.97 38.50 -1.49
N TYR A 837 -13.43 37.29 -1.35
CA TYR A 837 -14.15 36.03 -1.26
C TYR A 837 -13.79 35.33 0.05
N ASN A 838 -14.69 34.50 0.57
CA ASN A 838 -14.31 33.53 1.58
C ASN A 838 -13.42 32.42 0.97
N ILE A 839 -12.82 31.58 1.81
CA ILE A 839 -11.96 30.47 1.37
C ILE A 839 -12.67 29.47 0.44
N TYR A 840 -14.00 29.42 0.46
CA TYR A 840 -14.81 28.55 -0.40
C TYR A 840 -15.17 29.22 -1.75
N GLY A 841 -14.59 30.39 -2.06
CA GLY A 841 -14.80 31.09 -3.33
C GLY A 841 -16.14 31.84 -3.44
N LYS A 842 -16.88 32.01 -2.34
CA LYS A 842 -18.10 32.85 -2.31
C LYS A 842 -17.72 34.31 -2.14
N LYS A 843 -18.19 35.16 -3.07
CA LYS A 843 -17.97 36.62 -3.02
C LYS A 843 -18.61 37.21 -1.75
N ILE A 844 -17.84 38.00 -1.02
CA ILE A 844 -18.28 38.72 0.18
C ILE A 844 -18.52 40.19 -0.15
N VAL A 845 -17.51 40.87 -0.70
CA VAL A 845 -17.56 42.32 -0.96
C VAL A 845 -16.69 42.66 -2.17
N GLY A 846 -17.00 43.76 -2.85
CA GLY A 846 -16.19 44.29 -3.94
C GLY A 846 -16.03 45.80 -3.89
N TYR A 847 -14.88 46.29 -4.32
CA TYR A 847 -14.47 47.69 -4.31
C TYR A 847 -13.97 48.06 -5.71
N LYS A 848 -14.28 49.26 -6.20
CA LYS A 848 -13.77 49.76 -7.47
C LYS A 848 -12.77 50.88 -7.21
N ASN A 849 -11.57 50.77 -7.81
CA ASN A 849 -10.49 51.77 -7.75
C ASN A 849 -10.06 52.18 -6.31
N GLN A 850 -10.23 51.31 -5.32
CA GLN A 850 -9.84 51.59 -3.93
C GLN A 850 -8.55 50.83 -3.57
N LYS A 851 -7.57 51.57 -3.02
CA LYS A 851 -6.29 51.02 -2.55
C LYS A 851 -6.30 50.72 -1.05
N LEU A 852 -7.20 51.33 -0.29
CA LEU A 852 -7.39 51.10 1.14
C LEU A 852 -8.79 50.55 1.35
N LEU A 853 -8.89 49.33 1.85
CA LEU A 853 -10.15 48.58 1.96
C LEU A 853 -10.52 48.40 3.43
N ASP A 854 -11.74 48.79 3.79
CA ASP A 854 -12.30 48.52 5.11
C ASP A 854 -12.80 47.07 5.18
N VAL A 855 -12.17 46.28 6.04
CA VAL A 855 -12.43 44.87 6.28
C VAL A 855 -12.85 44.60 7.74
N SER A 856 -13.21 45.64 8.49
CA SER A 856 -13.65 45.55 9.89
C SER A 856 -14.84 44.61 10.09
N ASN A 857 -15.74 44.56 9.10
CA ASN A 857 -16.95 43.73 9.11
C ASN A 857 -16.72 42.25 8.77
N LEU A 858 -15.49 41.85 8.43
CA LEU A 858 -15.16 40.45 8.18
C LEU A 858 -14.95 39.72 9.51
N SER A 859 -15.50 38.51 9.63
CA SER A 859 -15.19 37.62 10.76
C SER A 859 -13.71 37.21 10.74
N LYS A 860 -13.16 36.83 11.89
CA LYS A 860 -11.80 36.30 11.97
C LYS A 860 -11.63 35.10 11.03
N GLY A 861 -10.54 35.05 10.27
CA GLY A 861 -10.29 33.97 9.31
C GLY A 861 -9.56 34.42 8.04
N ALA A 862 -9.33 33.48 7.13
CA ALA A 862 -8.67 33.73 5.86
C ALA A 862 -9.67 34.16 4.78
N TYR A 863 -9.22 35.04 3.89
CA TYR A 863 -10.01 35.56 2.77
C TYR A 863 -9.16 35.63 1.51
N ILE A 864 -9.79 35.36 0.37
CA ILE A 864 -9.16 35.52 -0.94
C ILE A 864 -9.51 36.93 -1.44
N ILE A 865 -8.52 37.71 -1.80
CA ILE A 865 -8.67 39.01 -2.44
C ILE A 865 -8.22 38.92 -3.89
N LYS A 866 -9.12 39.25 -4.81
CA LYS A 866 -8.91 39.21 -6.25
C LYS A 866 -8.94 40.62 -6.82
N LEU A 867 -7.87 41.05 -7.48
CA LEU A 867 -7.80 42.30 -8.22
C LEU A 867 -7.93 42.00 -9.72
N GLN A 868 -8.85 42.69 -10.40
CA GLN A 868 -9.10 42.55 -11.83
C GLN A 868 -9.12 43.92 -12.50
N TYR A 869 -8.37 44.07 -13.59
CA TYR A 869 -8.38 45.30 -14.38
C TYR A 869 -9.58 45.31 -15.33
N MET A 870 -10.28 46.46 -15.42
CA MET A 870 -11.53 46.52 -16.18
C MET A 870 -11.34 46.37 -17.70
N ASN A 871 -10.15 46.67 -18.24
CA ASN A 871 -9.87 46.62 -19.68
C ASN A 871 -9.10 45.34 -20.11
N SER A 872 -8.96 44.36 -19.22
CA SER A 872 -8.21 43.12 -19.46
C SER A 872 -8.94 41.95 -18.81
N LEU A 873 -9.84 41.31 -19.57
CA LEU A 873 -10.69 40.22 -19.08
C LEU A 873 -9.88 39.00 -18.59
N ASP A 874 -8.64 38.79 -19.06
CA ASP A 874 -7.82 37.60 -18.76
C ASP A 874 -6.69 37.79 -17.73
N LYS A 875 -6.59 38.96 -17.08
CA LYS A 875 -5.57 39.20 -16.04
C LYS A 875 -6.22 39.61 -14.73
N SER A 876 -6.41 38.63 -13.85
CA SER A 876 -6.76 38.85 -12.46
C SER A 876 -5.72 38.26 -11.53
N ILE A 877 -5.33 39.01 -10.52
CA ILE A 877 -4.36 38.59 -9.51
C ILE A 877 -5.12 38.29 -8.23
N SER A 878 -4.93 37.10 -7.67
CA SER A 878 -5.54 36.68 -6.41
C SER A 878 -4.45 36.52 -5.35
N LYS A 879 -4.71 37.01 -4.13
CA LYS A 879 -3.88 36.79 -2.95
C LYS A 879 -4.77 36.40 -1.78
N ILE A 880 -4.18 35.84 -0.73
CA ILE A 880 -4.86 35.55 0.53
C ILE A 880 -4.43 36.57 1.57
N PHE A 881 -5.37 37.05 2.38
CA PHE A 881 -5.06 37.83 3.58
C PHE A 881 -5.86 37.30 4.78
N TYR A 882 -5.33 37.52 5.99
CA TYR A 882 -5.92 37.00 7.23
C TYR A 882 -6.54 38.12 8.05
N LYS A 883 -7.79 37.96 8.49
CA LYS A 883 -8.47 38.88 9.41
C LYS A 883 -8.27 38.40 10.86
N LYS A 884 -7.72 39.28 11.71
CA LYS A 884 -7.51 39.05 13.15
C LYS A 884 -8.77 39.31 13.99
#